data_AF-A0A2P5Y1X5-F1
#
_entry.id   AF-A0A2P5Y1X5-F1
#
_cell.length_a   1.000
_cell.length_b   1.000
_cell.length_c   1.000
_cell.angle_alpha   90.00
_cell.angle_beta   90.00
_cell.angle_gamma   90.00
#
_symmetry.space_group_name_H-M   'P 1'
#
loop_
_entity.id
_entity.type
_entity.pdbx_description
1 polymer ?
#
loop_
_entity_poly.entity_id
_entity_poly.type
_entity_poly.pdbx_seq_one_letter_code
_entity_poly.pdbx_strand_id
1 'polypeptide(L)'
;MSMHIYIFSFLDYTDGGSQYPKLELPGTDYMPLAREDGWENSSKDLSPNIPKLSANGSSANSNGSSAAVTSRGSFSSGQLLAQRKLFAESTIGRSSFHKLLEPSSALRPGIAPYRIVLGDIKEKLMKTRRRLELLLEDLPCEYDPWDYYETKDQFLEPLLLCYESLQSCGAGILADGRLADLIRRVSTFGMVLMKLDLRQESGRHAETLDAITKYLDMGTYSEWDEEKKLEFLTKELKGKRPLVPPTIEVAPDVKEVLDTFFVAAELGSESLGAYVISMASNASDVLAVELLQKDARLAVSGELGKPCPGGMLRVVPLFETVKDLRGAGSVIRKLLSIDWYREHIVKNHNGHQEVMVGYSDSGKDAGRFTAAWELYKAQGDVVAACNEFGIKVTLFHGRGGSIGRGGGPTYLAIQSQPPGSVMGTLRSTEQGEMVQAKFGLPQIATRQLEIYTTAVLLATLRPPQPPREQKWCNLMEEISKISCQKYRSTVYENPEFLAYFQEATPQAELGYLNIGSRPTRRKATKGIGHLRAIPWIFAWTQTRFVLPAWLGVGAGLKGVCEKGHTEDLKAMYKEWPFFQSTVDLIEMVLGKADIPIAKHYDEVLVSESRRELGAELRRELMMTEKHVLVVSGHEKLSENNKSLRRLIESRLSYLNPMNMLQVEVLRRLRRDDENNKLRDALLITINGIAAGMRNTEGSYC
;
A
#
# COMPACT_ATOMS: atom_id res chain seq x y z
N MET A 1 -16.95 12.15 -8.99
CA MET A 1 -16.19 11.50 -7.90
C MET A 1 -16.26 12.44 -6.70
N SER A 2 -17.30 12.33 -5.86
CA SER A 2 -17.49 13.28 -4.74
C SER A 2 -16.69 12.82 -3.53
N MET A 3 -15.56 13.48 -3.28
CA MET A 3 -14.68 13.20 -2.16
C MET A 3 -14.84 14.31 -1.13
N HIS A 4 -15.56 14.03 -0.04
CA HIS A 4 -15.62 14.93 1.10
C HIS A 4 -14.29 14.86 1.86
N ILE A 5 -13.46 15.88 1.68
CA ILE A 5 -12.26 16.10 2.48
C ILE A 5 -12.72 16.61 3.85
N TYR A 6 -12.69 15.74 4.85
CA TYR A 6 -12.84 16.17 6.24
C TYR A 6 -11.53 16.81 6.70
N ILE A 7 -11.49 18.15 6.72
CA ILE A 7 -10.42 18.93 7.35
C ILE A 7 -10.63 18.86 8.86
N PHE A 8 -9.84 18.04 9.56
CA PHE A 8 -9.83 18.07 11.03
C PHE A 8 -9.18 19.37 11.52
N SER A 9 -9.92 20.13 12.34
CA SER A 9 -9.40 21.24 13.12
C SER A 9 -8.41 20.71 14.16
N PHE A 10 -7.14 21.14 14.09
CA PHE A 10 -6.11 20.81 15.08
C PHE A 10 -6.18 21.66 16.36
N LEU A 11 -7.32 22.32 16.64
CA LEU A 11 -7.43 23.33 17.70
C LEU A 11 -8.63 23.15 18.63
N ASP A 12 -9.02 21.91 18.96
CA ASP A 12 -9.93 21.69 20.10
C ASP A 12 -9.16 21.16 21.31
N TYR A 13 -9.01 22.08 22.25
CA TYR A 13 -8.36 21.97 23.55
C TYR A 13 -9.31 21.29 24.53
N THR A 14 -8.93 20.15 25.11
CA THR A 14 -9.52 19.63 26.34
C THR A 14 -8.41 19.40 27.36
N ASP A 15 -8.55 20.07 28.50
CA ASP A 15 -7.62 20.08 29.62
C ASP A 15 -7.63 18.70 30.29
N GLY A 16 -6.48 18.00 30.25
CA GLY A 16 -6.29 16.70 30.87
C GLY A 16 -4.90 16.63 31.48
N GLY A 17 -4.83 16.84 32.80
CA GLY A 17 -3.58 16.86 33.55
C GLY A 17 -2.77 15.57 33.41
N SER A 18 -1.54 15.70 32.90
CA SER A 18 -0.57 14.61 32.83
C SER A 18 0.29 14.60 34.10
N GLN A 19 0.11 13.60 34.95
CA GLN A 19 1.12 13.18 35.92
C GLN A 19 2.07 12.20 35.21
N TYR A 20 3.31 12.63 34.96
CA TYR A 20 4.36 11.76 34.45
C TYR A 20 5.05 11.00 35.61
N PRO A 21 5.25 9.67 35.52
CA PRO A 21 6.18 8.98 36.40
C PRO A 21 7.63 9.29 35.98
N LYS A 22 8.47 9.69 36.94
CA LYS A 22 9.92 9.84 36.77
C LYS A 22 10.53 8.45 36.53
N LEU A 23 11.25 8.30 35.42
CA LEU A 23 12.12 7.14 35.18
C LEU A 23 13.52 7.47 35.72
N GLU A 24 13.97 6.76 36.74
CA GLU A 24 15.38 6.80 37.18
C GLU A 24 16.19 5.79 36.35
N LEU A 25 17.24 6.27 35.67
CA LEU A 25 18.19 5.44 34.93
C LEU A 25 19.41 5.14 35.83
N PRO A 26 19.87 3.86 35.94
CA PRO A 26 21.11 3.53 36.61
C PRO A 26 22.34 4.00 35.81
N GLY A 27 23.39 4.40 36.53
CA GLY A 27 24.58 5.07 36.04
C GLY A 27 25.39 4.32 34.97
N THR A 28 26.05 5.13 34.14
CA THR A 28 27.00 4.76 33.10
C THR A 28 28.34 4.35 33.70
N ASP A 29 28.72 3.08 33.56
CA ASP A 29 30.11 2.66 33.54
C ASP A 29 30.39 2.03 32.18
N TYR A 30 31.07 2.77 31.30
CA TYR A 30 31.67 2.21 30.09
C TYR A 30 33.06 2.80 29.89
N MET A 31 34.07 1.95 30.04
CA MET A 31 35.48 2.24 29.77
C MET A 31 35.75 2.35 28.25
N PRO A 32 36.60 3.28 27.79
CA PRO A 32 37.09 3.28 26.41
C PRO A 32 38.28 2.32 26.26
N LEU A 33 38.18 1.43 25.27
CA LEU A 33 39.29 0.61 24.80
C LEU A 33 40.29 1.49 24.02
N ALA A 34 41.51 1.57 24.54
CA ALA A 34 42.68 2.08 23.86
C ALA A 34 43.25 1.05 22.87
N ARG A 35 43.78 1.54 21.75
CA ARG A 35 44.94 1.03 20.98
C ARG A 35 45.03 1.83 19.68
N GLU A 36 46.18 2.26 19.19
CA GLU A 36 47.53 2.43 19.71
C GLU A 36 48.23 3.24 18.60
N ASP A 37 48.93 4.29 19.00
CA ASP A 37 49.72 5.15 18.12
C ASP A 37 50.92 4.41 17.52
N GLY A 38 51.31 4.84 16.32
CA GLY A 38 52.60 4.56 15.68
C GLY A 38 53.33 5.86 15.37
N TRP A 39 53.91 6.44 16.43
CA TRP A 39 55.16 7.21 16.55
C TRP A 39 55.80 7.93 15.34
N GLU A 40 55.95 9.28 15.40
CA GLU A 40 57.18 10.08 15.70
C GLU A 40 58.10 10.37 14.49
N ASN A 41 58.85 11.48 14.35
CA ASN A 41 59.10 12.67 15.16
C ASN A 41 59.79 13.75 14.27
N SER A 42 59.82 14.97 14.79
CA SER A 42 60.82 16.05 14.54
C SER A 42 60.71 16.90 13.26
N SER A 43 61.05 18.19 13.21
CA SER A 43 61.17 19.32 14.15
C SER A 43 61.64 20.53 13.30
N LYS A 44 61.33 21.75 13.78
CA LYS A 44 61.98 23.06 13.50
C LYS A 44 61.51 23.94 12.32
N ASP A 45 60.84 25.02 12.71
CA ASP A 45 61.10 26.45 12.45
C ASP A 45 61.80 26.88 11.14
N LEU A 46 61.15 27.80 10.41
CA LEU A 46 61.55 29.22 10.22
C LEU A 46 60.79 29.86 9.03
N SER A 47 60.13 30.98 9.29
CA SER A 47 59.63 31.99 8.33
C SER A 47 60.79 32.76 7.65
N PRO A 48 60.55 33.82 6.85
CA PRO A 48 59.61 34.05 5.74
C PRO A 48 60.36 34.52 4.47
N ASN A 49 59.69 34.69 3.31
CA ASN A 49 60.04 35.77 2.38
C ASN A 49 58.94 36.09 1.36
N ILE A 50 58.61 37.38 1.31
CA ILE A 50 57.83 38.10 0.29
C ILE A 50 58.82 38.59 -0.78
N PRO A 51 58.41 38.76 -2.05
CA PRO A 51 58.58 40.08 -2.64
C PRO A 51 57.34 40.58 -3.40
N LYS A 52 57.12 41.90 -3.26
CA LYS A 52 56.29 42.75 -4.13
C LYS A 52 57.10 43.20 -5.36
N LEU A 53 56.43 43.40 -6.48
CA LEU A 53 56.73 44.38 -7.54
C LEU A 53 55.40 44.65 -8.28
N SER A 54 55.12 45.76 -8.94
CA SER A 54 55.37 47.20 -8.78
C SER A 54 54.57 47.84 -9.92
N ALA A 55 54.03 49.04 -9.69
CA ALA A 55 53.13 49.76 -10.59
C ALA A 55 53.82 50.42 -11.81
N ASN A 56 53.01 50.74 -12.83
CA ASN A 56 53.01 51.91 -13.74
C ASN A 56 52.01 51.62 -14.87
N GLY A 57 51.16 52.49 -15.41
CA GLY A 57 50.90 53.93 -15.26
C GLY A 57 50.14 54.41 -16.52
N SER A 58 49.39 55.53 -16.41
CA SER A 58 48.87 56.42 -17.49
C SER A 58 47.75 55.92 -18.44
N SER A 59 46.75 56.67 -18.92
CA SER A 59 46.04 57.92 -18.55
C SER A 59 44.96 58.21 -19.63
N ALA A 60 43.90 58.95 -19.25
CA ALA A 60 43.02 59.83 -20.06
C ALA A 60 41.68 59.33 -20.69
N ASN A 61 40.59 59.94 -20.17
CA ASN A 61 39.38 60.51 -20.80
C ASN A 61 38.44 59.68 -21.69
N SER A 62 37.17 59.49 -21.26
CA SER A 62 36.01 60.37 -21.57
C SER A 62 34.65 59.64 -21.47
N ASN A 63 33.62 60.44 -21.19
CA ASN A 63 32.22 60.14 -20.90
C ASN A 63 31.50 59.12 -21.80
N GLY A 64 30.54 58.38 -21.23
CA GLY A 64 29.51 57.68 -21.99
C GLY A 64 28.66 56.73 -21.16
N SER A 65 27.47 57.19 -20.78
CA SER A 65 26.43 56.49 -20.03
C SER A 65 25.82 55.26 -20.72
N SER A 66 25.20 54.41 -19.89
CA SER A 66 24.25 53.31 -20.16
C SER A 66 24.84 51.95 -20.56
N ALA A 67 24.92 51.06 -19.56
CA ALA A 67 25.31 49.67 -19.72
C ALA A 67 24.13 48.79 -20.13
N ALA A 68 24.40 47.95 -21.14
CA ALA A 68 23.59 46.85 -21.61
C ALA A 68 23.76 45.57 -20.75
N VAL A 69 22.77 44.71 -20.91
CA VAL A 69 22.61 43.32 -20.46
C VAL A 69 23.84 42.43 -20.72
N THR A 70 24.20 41.51 -19.80
CA THR A 70 24.41 40.06 -20.08
C THR A 70 24.81 39.19 -18.87
N SER A 71 24.16 38.02 -18.82
CA SER A 71 24.62 36.70 -18.34
C SER A 71 24.78 36.42 -16.83
N ARG A 72 24.01 35.42 -16.34
CA ARG A 72 24.36 34.63 -15.15
C ARG A 72 24.32 33.15 -15.52
N GLY A 73 25.48 32.51 -15.37
CA GLY A 73 25.69 31.08 -15.56
C GLY A 73 25.14 30.23 -14.43
N SER A 74 24.93 28.95 -14.76
CA SER A 74 24.48 27.85 -13.92
C SER A 74 25.53 27.44 -12.87
N PHE A 75 25.11 27.24 -11.62
CA PHE A 75 25.93 26.63 -10.56
C PHE A 75 25.30 25.30 -10.10
N SER A 76 26.14 24.30 -9.83
CA SER A 76 25.71 22.96 -9.40
C SER A 76 25.28 22.92 -7.93
N SER A 77 24.33 22.05 -7.62
CA SER A 77 23.63 21.93 -6.33
C SER A 77 24.53 21.65 -5.12
N GLY A 78 25.70 21.04 -5.32
CA GLY A 78 26.68 20.80 -4.25
C GLY A 78 27.44 22.06 -3.81
N GLN A 79 27.76 22.96 -4.74
CA GLN A 79 28.43 24.24 -4.43
C GLN A 79 27.46 25.24 -3.79
N LEU A 80 26.17 25.17 -4.12
CA LEU A 80 25.13 26.02 -3.54
C LEU A 80 24.86 25.69 -2.07
N LEU A 81 24.92 24.42 -1.69
CA LEU A 81 24.78 23.98 -0.30
C LEU A 81 26.02 24.35 0.55
N ALA A 82 27.22 24.19 0.00
CA ALA A 82 28.46 24.63 0.66
C ALA A 82 28.53 26.16 0.79
N GLN A 83 28.12 26.92 -0.23
CA GLN A 83 28.02 28.38 -0.17
C GLN A 83 26.94 28.87 0.78
N ARG A 84 25.80 28.18 0.90
CA ARG A 84 24.75 28.52 1.87
C ARG A 84 25.21 28.28 3.31
N LYS A 85 25.96 27.20 3.55
CA LYS A 85 26.55 26.92 4.86
C LYS A 85 27.63 27.94 5.23
N LEU A 86 28.53 28.24 4.30
CA LEU A 86 29.55 29.29 4.47
C LEU A 86 28.95 30.69 4.60
N PHE A 87 27.84 30.98 3.90
CA PHE A 87 27.12 32.24 4.03
C PHE A 87 26.46 32.32 5.41
N ALA A 88 25.73 31.30 5.86
CA ALA A 88 25.13 31.23 7.19
C ALA A 88 26.16 31.32 8.33
N GLU A 89 27.38 30.82 8.11
CA GLU A 89 28.50 30.91 9.06
C GLU A 89 29.28 32.24 8.98
N SER A 90 29.15 32.99 7.88
CA SER A 90 29.82 34.28 7.68
C SER A 90 29.21 35.40 8.55
N THR A 91 30.01 36.41 8.87
CA THR A 91 29.56 37.62 9.61
C THR A 91 28.43 38.35 8.90
N ILE A 92 28.40 38.31 7.55
CA ILE A 92 27.36 38.93 6.73
C ILE A 92 26.09 38.08 6.75
N GLY A 93 26.16 36.75 6.62
CA GLY A 93 24.97 35.91 6.71
C GLY A 93 24.40 35.86 8.13
N ARG A 94 25.25 35.86 9.17
CA ARG A 94 24.81 36.06 10.57
C ARG A 94 24.15 37.41 10.76
N SER A 95 24.67 38.49 10.14
CA SER A 95 24.08 39.83 10.15
C SER A 95 22.76 39.92 9.37
N SER A 96 22.66 39.26 8.22
CA SER A 96 21.43 39.15 7.43
C SER A 96 20.36 38.32 8.16
N PHE A 97 20.76 37.28 8.89
CA PHE A 97 19.90 36.50 9.78
C PHE A 97 19.49 37.33 11.01
N HIS A 98 20.39 38.12 11.57
CA HIS A 98 20.09 39.07 12.65
C HIS A 98 19.10 40.15 12.20
N LYS A 99 19.15 40.60 10.94
CA LYS A 99 18.17 41.54 10.36
C LYS A 99 16.77 40.95 10.13
N LEU A 100 16.67 39.65 9.90
CA LEU A 100 15.38 38.93 9.90
C LEU A 100 14.81 38.76 11.31
N LEU A 101 15.68 38.83 12.33
CA LEU A 101 15.35 38.71 13.74
C LEU A 101 15.26 40.06 14.48
N GLU A 102 15.57 41.18 13.80
CA GLU A 102 15.49 42.51 14.40
C GLU A 102 14.20 43.22 13.97
N PRO A 103 13.25 43.44 14.91
CA PRO A 103 12.20 44.42 14.70
C PRO A 103 12.84 45.80 14.71
N SER A 104 12.40 46.70 13.82
CA SER A 104 12.71 48.13 13.97
C SER A 104 12.03 48.64 15.24
N SER A 105 12.70 48.58 16.39
CA SER A 105 12.63 49.53 17.50
C SER A 105 13.32 48.98 18.75
N ALA A 106 13.94 49.89 19.48
CA ALA A 106 14.67 49.71 20.73
C ALA A 106 14.07 48.66 21.70
N LEU A 107 14.96 47.79 22.20
CA LEU A 107 14.91 47.00 23.43
C LEU A 107 13.57 47.05 24.22
N ARG A 108 12.74 46.01 24.07
CA ARG A 108 11.64 45.69 25.01
C ARG A 108 11.87 44.32 25.67
N PRO A 109 11.77 44.19 27.00
CA PRO A 109 11.55 42.91 27.66
C PRO A 109 10.20 42.36 27.16
N GLY A 110 10.17 41.17 26.55
CA GLY A 110 8.93 40.55 26.07
C GLY A 110 8.92 40.02 24.62
N ILE A 111 10.06 39.98 23.92
CA ILE A 111 10.14 39.34 22.60
C ILE A 111 10.19 37.82 22.80
N ALA A 112 9.18 37.12 22.27
CA ALA A 112 9.09 35.67 22.29
C ALA A 112 9.40 35.11 20.88
N PRO A 113 10.69 34.89 20.51
CA PRO A 113 11.10 34.63 19.12
C PRO A 113 10.41 33.40 18.53
N TYR A 114 10.28 32.31 19.30
CA TYR A 114 9.54 31.12 18.87
C TYR A 114 8.06 31.41 18.61
N ARG A 115 7.43 32.33 19.36
CA ARG A 115 6.02 32.70 19.13
C ARG A 115 5.85 33.53 17.86
N ILE A 116 6.84 34.32 17.47
CA ILE A 116 6.82 35.07 16.20
C ILE A 116 6.82 34.07 15.04
N VAL A 117 7.81 33.16 15.02
CA VAL A 117 7.91 32.13 13.96
C VAL A 117 6.67 31.24 13.92
N LEU A 118 6.19 30.75 15.07
CA LEU A 118 4.96 29.94 15.13
C LEU A 118 3.71 30.74 14.75
N GLY A 119 3.70 32.04 14.98
CA GLY A 119 2.65 32.96 14.55
C GLY A 119 2.58 33.07 13.02
N ASP A 120 3.73 33.26 12.38
CA ASP A 120 3.85 33.32 10.91
C ASP A 120 3.46 31.99 10.28
N ILE A 121 3.88 30.86 10.87
CA ILE A 121 3.46 29.52 10.46
C ILE A 121 1.93 29.41 10.49
N LYS A 122 1.30 29.85 11.59
CA LYS A 122 -0.16 29.78 11.75
C LYS A 122 -0.86 30.62 10.67
N GLU A 123 -0.41 31.85 10.43
CA GLU A 123 -1.00 32.71 9.40
C GLU A 123 -0.89 32.07 8.01
N LYS A 124 0.30 31.56 7.67
CA LYS A 124 0.55 30.91 6.38
C LYS A 124 -0.27 29.63 6.20
N LEU A 125 -0.49 28.85 7.26
CA LEU A 125 -1.42 27.71 7.23
C LEU A 125 -2.88 28.13 7.02
N MET A 126 -3.32 29.24 7.64
CA MET A 126 -4.68 29.77 7.43
C MET A 126 -4.89 30.23 5.98
N LYS A 127 -3.90 30.90 5.38
CA LYS A 127 -3.90 31.26 3.95
C LYS A 127 -3.92 30.03 3.05
N THR A 128 -3.12 29.01 3.39
CA THR A 128 -3.13 27.71 2.68
C THR A 128 -4.52 27.07 2.70
N ARG A 129 -5.16 27.01 3.88
CA ARG A 129 -6.52 26.48 4.01
C ARG A 129 -7.53 27.27 3.18
N ARG A 130 -7.48 28.61 3.27
CA ARG A 130 -8.39 29.48 2.52
C ARG A 130 -8.25 29.30 1.00
N ARG A 131 -7.03 29.15 0.51
CA ARG A 131 -6.76 28.82 -0.89
C ARG A 131 -7.42 27.50 -1.30
N LEU A 132 -7.27 26.45 -0.50
CA LEU A 132 -7.89 25.15 -0.78
C LEU A 132 -9.42 25.22 -0.76
N GLU A 133 -10.02 25.98 0.17
CA GLU A 133 -11.46 26.24 0.20
C GLU A 133 -11.93 26.92 -1.10
N LEU A 134 -11.22 27.95 -1.58
CA LEU A 134 -11.56 28.64 -2.83
C LEU A 134 -11.45 27.71 -4.05
N LEU A 135 -10.40 26.89 -4.11
CA LEU A 135 -10.24 25.90 -5.19
C LEU A 135 -11.33 24.84 -5.19
N LEU A 136 -11.81 24.42 -4.01
CA LEU A 136 -12.93 23.48 -3.89
C LEU A 136 -14.27 24.07 -4.31
N GLU A 137 -14.41 25.40 -4.25
CA GLU A 137 -15.59 26.16 -4.65
C GLU A 137 -15.51 26.65 -6.11
N ASP A 138 -14.46 26.25 -6.86
CA ASP A 138 -14.14 26.74 -8.21
C ASP A 138 -14.06 28.28 -8.30
N LEU A 139 -13.67 28.93 -7.20
CA LEU A 139 -13.55 30.38 -7.11
C LEU A 139 -12.13 30.87 -7.48
N PRO A 140 -12.01 32.09 -8.04
CA PRO A 140 -10.71 32.69 -8.33
C PRO A 140 -9.82 32.76 -7.08
N CYS A 141 -8.56 32.35 -7.25
CA CYS A 141 -7.58 32.31 -6.18
C CYS A 141 -6.32 33.07 -6.60
N GLU A 142 -6.27 34.37 -6.28
CA GLU A 142 -5.10 35.22 -6.49
C GLU A 142 -4.29 35.33 -5.19
N TYR A 143 -3.55 34.28 -4.85
CA TYR A 143 -2.55 34.34 -3.79
C TYR A 143 -1.14 34.31 -4.38
N ASP A 144 -0.26 35.14 -3.83
CA ASP A 144 1.16 35.02 -4.11
C ASP A 144 1.66 33.63 -3.65
N PRO A 145 2.44 32.89 -4.44
CA PRO A 145 3.07 31.63 -4.01
C PRO A 145 3.81 31.70 -2.66
N TRP A 146 4.26 32.88 -2.24
CA TRP A 146 4.94 33.07 -0.95
C TRP A 146 3.99 33.09 0.27
N ASP A 147 2.69 33.29 0.04
CA ASP A 147 1.67 33.45 1.09
C ASP A 147 1.11 32.14 1.65
N TYR A 148 1.41 31.00 1.03
CA TYR A 148 0.90 29.69 1.46
C TYR A 148 1.99 28.61 1.39
N TYR A 149 1.73 27.47 2.04
CA TYR A 149 2.59 26.29 1.94
C TYR A 149 2.14 25.44 0.76
N GLU A 150 3.03 25.25 -0.21
CA GLU A 150 2.83 24.35 -1.34
C GLU A 150 3.42 22.96 -1.04
N THR A 151 4.54 22.93 -0.31
CA THR A 151 5.25 21.68 0.00
C THR A 151 5.40 21.48 1.50
N LYS A 152 5.53 20.21 1.91
CA LYS A 152 5.81 19.85 3.31
C LYS A 152 7.14 20.45 3.80
N ASP A 153 8.14 20.58 2.93
CA ASP A 153 9.48 21.02 3.30
C ASP A 153 9.48 22.50 3.69
N GLN A 154 8.70 23.33 2.97
CA GLN A 154 8.46 24.72 3.36
C GLN A 154 7.83 24.82 4.76
N PHE A 155 6.96 23.88 5.13
CA PHE A 155 6.34 23.86 6.46
C PHE A 155 7.28 23.31 7.54
N LEU A 156 8.12 22.33 7.21
CA LEU A 156 9.11 21.75 8.14
C LEU A 156 10.25 22.71 8.47
N GLU A 157 10.71 23.50 7.50
CA GLU A 157 11.86 24.40 7.65
C GLU A 157 11.79 25.28 8.92
N PRO A 158 10.74 26.09 9.16
CA PRO A 158 10.68 26.94 10.34
C PRO A 158 10.47 26.15 11.65
N LEU A 159 9.89 24.94 11.59
CA LEU A 159 9.73 24.06 12.76
C LEU A 159 11.08 23.46 13.19
N LEU A 160 11.87 23.00 12.22
CA LEU A 160 13.22 22.47 12.45
C LEU A 160 14.15 23.57 12.96
N LEU A 161 14.03 24.80 12.43
CA LEU A 161 14.76 25.95 12.95
C LEU A 161 14.48 26.20 14.45
N CYS A 162 13.21 26.15 14.86
CA CYS A 162 12.84 26.26 16.28
C CYS A 162 13.43 25.11 17.10
N TYR A 163 13.42 23.88 16.56
CA TYR A 163 13.92 22.69 17.23
C TYR A 163 15.44 22.78 17.47
N GLU A 164 16.21 23.09 16.43
CA GLU A 164 17.67 23.26 16.50
C GLU A 164 18.06 24.41 17.44
N SER A 165 17.32 25.51 17.42
CA SER A 165 17.53 26.63 18.36
C SER A 165 17.28 26.23 19.82
N LEU A 166 16.20 25.50 20.11
CA LEU A 166 15.93 25.03 21.47
C LEU A 166 16.99 24.03 21.95
N GLN A 167 17.43 23.11 21.08
CA GLN A 167 18.49 22.16 21.41
C GLN A 167 19.81 22.88 21.73
N SER A 168 20.21 23.83 20.88
CA SER A 168 21.46 24.61 21.07
C SER A 168 21.44 25.52 22.30
N CYS A 169 20.27 25.98 22.74
CA CYS A 169 20.09 26.77 23.96
C CYS A 169 19.95 25.93 25.25
N GLY A 170 20.12 24.61 25.18
CA GLY A 170 19.98 23.70 26.33
C GLY A 170 18.52 23.41 26.75
N ALA A 171 17.54 23.78 25.93
CA ALA A 171 16.11 23.57 26.16
C ALA A 171 15.58 22.29 25.48
N GLY A 172 16.41 21.24 25.41
CA GLY A 172 16.09 19.99 24.70
C GLY A 172 14.79 19.32 25.16
N ILE A 173 14.47 19.35 26.46
CA ILE A 173 13.21 18.80 27.00
C ILE A 173 11.98 19.45 26.34
N LEU A 174 12.04 20.76 26.04
CA LEU A 174 10.95 21.45 25.34
C LEU A 174 10.93 21.12 23.85
N ALA A 175 12.10 21.00 23.23
CA ALA A 175 12.24 20.62 21.82
C ALA A 175 11.66 19.23 21.55
N ASP A 176 11.99 18.25 22.40
CA ASP A 176 11.61 16.84 22.28
C ASP A 176 10.17 16.54 22.73
N GLY A 177 9.44 17.55 23.23
CA GLY A 177 8.03 17.47 23.54
C GLY A 177 7.13 17.72 22.31
N ARG A 178 6.19 18.66 22.45
CA ARG A 178 5.16 18.93 21.45
C ARG A 178 5.71 19.39 20.08
N LEU A 179 6.88 20.02 20.06
CA LEU A 179 7.51 20.47 18.80
C LEU A 179 8.00 19.26 17.99
N ALA A 180 8.71 18.32 18.61
CA ALA A 180 9.08 17.06 17.98
C ALA A 180 7.87 16.26 17.50
N ASP A 181 6.78 16.21 18.28
CA ASP A 181 5.53 15.57 17.85
C ASP A 181 4.92 16.23 16.62
N LEU A 182 4.94 17.57 16.53
CA LEU A 182 4.48 18.29 15.36
C LEU A 182 5.37 17.99 14.14
N ILE A 183 6.69 18.04 14.30
CA ILE A 183 7.65 17.71 13.23
C ILE A 183 7.43 16.28 12.72
N ARG A 184 7.23 15.31 13.62
CA ARG A 184 6.91 13.92 13.27
C ARG A 184 5.58 13.82 12.52
N ARG A 185 4.54 14.56 12.92
CA ARG A 185 3.25 14.59 12.22
C ARG A 185 3.38 15.18 10.82
N VAL A 186 4.07 16.30 10.65
CA VAL A 186 4.29 16.90 9.33
C VAL A 186 5.12 15.97 8.45
N SER A 187 6.12 15.29 9.00
CA SER A 187 6.94 14.31 8.26
C SER A 187 6.13 13.08 7.83
N THR A 188 5.20 12.61 8.67
CA THR A 188 4.38 11.42 8.42
C THR A 188 3.20 11.70 7.49
N PHE A 189 2.47 12.80 7.71
CA PHE A 189 1.20 13.10 7.04
C PHE A 189 1.34 14.15 5.92
N GLY A 190 2.43 14.94 5.93
CA GLY A 190 2.66 15.99 4.95
C GLY A 190 1.55 17.05 4.93
N MET A 191 1.31 17.62 3.76
CA MET A 191 0.23 18.60 3.51
C MET A 191 -1.08 17.97 3.03
N VAL A 192 -1.08 16.65 2.78
CA VAL A 192 -2.19 15.94 2.12
C VAL A 192 -2.84 14.87 2.99
N LEU A 193 -2.36 14.69 4.24
CA LEU A 193 -2.74 13.66 5.20
C LEU A 193 -2.41 12.23 4.75
N MET A 194 -2.91 11.84 3.58
CA MET A 194 -2.68 10.55 2.95
C MET A 194 -2.50 10.74 1.44
N LYS A 195 -1.46 10.12 0.88
CA LYS A 195 -1.30 10.07 -0.58
C LYS A 195 -2.35 9.14 -1.17
N LEU A 196 -2.93 9.51 -2.31
CA LEU A 196 -3.92 8.69 -3.00
C LEU A 196 -3.25 7.82 -4.07
N ASP A 197 -3.47 6.51 -4.00
CA ASP A 197 -3.09 5.61 -5.10
C ASP A 197 -4.16 5.61 -6.20
N LEU A 198 -3.70 5.68 -7.44
CA LEU A 198 -4.56 5.46 -8.60
C LEU A 198 -4.55 3.97 -8.96
N ARG A 199 -5.68 3.43 -9.42
CA ARG A 199 -5.78 2.03 -9.84
C ARG A 199 -6.73 1.87 -11.01
N GLN A 200 -6.24 1.30 -12.10
CA GLN A 200 -7.01 0.99 -13.31
C GLN A 200 -6.59 -0.39 -13.86
N GLU A 201 -7.39 -1.02 -14.72
CA GLU A 201 -7.04 -2.31 -15.34
C GLU A 201 -6.25 -2.15 -16.65
N SER A 202 -5.32 -3.08 -16.89
CA SER A 202 -4.42 -3.10 -18.08
C SER A 202 -5.16 -2.99 -19.41
N GLY A 203 -6.32 -3.64 -19.53
CA GLY A 203 -7.15 -3.60 -20.74
C GLY A 203 -7.59 -2.19 -21.14
N ARG A 204 -7.87 -1.32 -20.17
CA ARG A 204 -8.25 0.09 -20.42
C ARG A 204 -7.10 0.90 -20.99
N HIS A 205 -5.87 0.61 -20.56
CA HIS A 205 -4.66 1.24 -21.12
C HIS A 205 -4.44 0.77 -22.56
N ALA A 206 -4.63 -0.51 -22.84
CA ALA A 206 -4.53 -1.06 -24.19
C ALA A 206 -5.59 -0.47 -25.14
N GLU A 207 -6.84 -0.36 -24.70
CA GLU A 207 -7.93 0.32 -25.45
C GLU A 207 -7.62 1.79 -25.73
N THR A 208 -7.00 2.47 -24.76
CA THR A 208 -6.56 3.86 -24.92
C THR A 208 -5.45 3.98 -25.96
N LEU A 209 -4.45 3.10 -25.90
CA LEU A 209 -3.39 3.04 -26.90
C LEU A 209 -3.92 2.66 -28.28
N ASP A 210 -4.91 1.77 -28.38
CA ASP A 210 -5.59 1.46 -29.65
C ASP A 210 -6.22 2.70 -30.29
N ALA A 211 -6.92 3.51 -29.51
CA ALA A 211 -7.53 4.74 -30.01
C ALA A 211 -6.46 5.71 -30.54
N ILE A 212 -5.36 5.86 -29.81
CA ILE A 212 -4.24 6.72 -30.20
C ILE A 212 -3.54 6.20 -31.46
N THR A 213 -3.17 4.92 -31.51
CA THR A 213 -2.45 4.35 -32.65
C THR A 213 -3.31 4.29 -33.91
N LYS A 214 -4.62 4.08 -33.78
CA LYS A 214 -5.56 4.16 -34.91
C LYS A 214 -5.70 5.58 -35.43
N TYR A 215 -5.83 6.56 -34.55
CA TYR A 215 -5.91 7.98 -34.96
C TYR A 215 -4.64 8.43 -35.70
N LEU A 216 -3.48 7.90 -35.33
CA LEU A 216 -2.19 8.22 -35.94
C LEU A 216 -1.83 7.33 -37.15
N ASP A 217 -2.76 6.51 -37.65
CA ASP A 217 -2.54 5.56 -38.75
C ASP A 217 -1.37 4.57 -38.52
N MET A 218 -1.13 4.20 -37.26
CA MET A 218 -0.07 3.25 -36.85
C MET A 218 -0.58 1.81 -36.71
N GLY A 219 -1.90 1.60 -36.76
CA GLY A 219 -2.58 0.31 -36.60
C GLY A 219 -3.23 0.13 -35.22
N THR A 220 -3.59 -1.11 -34.87
CA THR A 220 -4.21 -1.47 -33.58
C THR A 220 -3.16 -2.02 -32.62
N TYR A 221 -2.83 -1.29 -31.57
CA TYR A 221 -1.87 -1.69 -30.53
C TYR A 221 -2.16 -3.08 -29.94
N SER A 222 -3.41 -3.41 -29.63
CA SER A 222 -3.82 -4.66 -29.00
C SER A 222 -3.59 -5.89 -29.88
N GLU A 223 -3.59 -5.72 -31.21
CA GLU A 223 -3.32 -6.79 -32.19
C GLU A 223 -1.82 -7.11 -32.33
N TRP A 224 -0.94 -6.26 -31.78
CA TRP A 224 0.49 -6.50 -31.83
C TRP A 224 0.93 -7.57 -30.83
N ASP A 225 1.97 -8.31 -31.20
CA ASP A 225 2.67 -9.17 -30.25
C ASP A 225 3.44 -8.34 -29.20
N GLU A 226 3.90 -9.01 -28.15
CA GLU A 226 4.57 -8.35 -27.03
C GLU A 226 5.85 -7.62 -27.47
N GLU A 227 6.64 -8.18 -28.39
CA GLU A 227 7.89 -7.55 -28.82
C GLU A 227 7.63 -6.24 -29.58
N LYS A 228 6.66 -6.25 -30.49
CA LYS A 228 6.27 -5.05 -31.23
C LYS A 228 5.68 -3.98 -30.29
N LYS A 229 4.91 -4.38 -29.27
CA LYS A 229 4.45 -3.45 -28.22
C LYS A 229 5.61 -2.81 -27.48
N LEU A 230 6.57 -3.61 -27.02
CA LEU A 230 7.74 -3.10 -26.29
C LEU A 230 8.63 -2.20 -27.14
N GLU A 231 8.82 -2.52 -28.43
CA GLU A 231 9.55 -1.67 -29.38
C GLU A 231 8.88 -0.31 -29.54
N PHE A 232 7.57 -0.30 -29.82
CA PHE A 232 6.78 0.93 -29.95
C PHE A 232 6.85 1.78 -28.68
N LEU A 233 6.54 1.18 -27.52
CA LEU A 233 6.51 1.88 -26.24
C LEU A 233 7.88 2.47 -25.91
N THR A 234 8.95 1.69 -26.05
CA THR A 234 10.32 2.14 -25.77
C THR A 234 10.74 3.28 -26.70
N LYS A 235 10.37 3.21 -27.98
CA LYS A 235 10.65 4.26 -28.96
C LYS A 235 9.95 5.57 -28.58
N GLU A 236 8.64 5.53 -28.31
CA GLU A 236 7.88 6.73 -27.95
C GLU A 236 8.27 7.27 -26.57
N LEU A 237 8.65 6.40 -25.61
CA LEU A 237 9.18 6.80 -24.30
C LEU A 237 10.54 7.51 -24.40
N LYS A 238 11.41 7.12 -25.32
CA LYS A 238 12.67 7.83 -25.63
C LYS A 238 12.45 9.15 -26.39
N GLY A 239 11.36 9.27 -27.13
CA GLY A 239 10.98 10.47 -27.87
C GLY A 239 10.77 11.69 -26.98
N LYS A 240 10.71 12.89 -27.56
CA LYS A 240 10.39 14.14 -26.82
C LYS A 240 9.07 14.79 -27.27
N ARG A 241 8.49 14.28 -28.36
CA ARG A 241 7.21 14.75 -28.87
C ARG A 241 6.06 14.23 -28.00
N PRO A 242 5.01 15.02 -27.78
CA PRO A 242 3.71 14.49 -27.37
C PRO A 242 3.19 13.49 -28.40
N LEU A 243 2.55 12.44 -27.92
CA LEU A 243 1.93 11.36 -28.68
C LEU A 243 0.42 11.60 -28.84
N VAL A 244 -0.29 12.02 -27.78
CA VAL A 244 -1.75 12.22 -27.84
C VAL A 244 -2.07 13.58 -28.44
N PRO A 245 -2.77 13.64 -29.58
CA PRO A 245 -3.19 14.92 -30.17
C PRO A 245 -4.27 15.57 -29.30
N PRO A 246 -4.19 16.89 -29.00
CA PRO A 246 -5.21 17.57 -28.19
C PRO A 246 -6.63 17.53 -28.77
N THR A 247 -6.74 17.30 -30.08
CA THR A 247 -8.00 17.26 -30.83
C THR A 247 -8.54 15.85 -31.03
N ILE A 248 -7.96 14.83 -30.38
CA ILE A 248 -8.42 13.45 -30.55
C ILE A 248 -9.83 13.26 -29.98
N GLU A 249 -10.76 12.79 -30.81
CA GLU A 249 -12.09 12.38 -30.36
C GLU A 249 -12.07 10.88 -30.03
N VAL A 250 -12.39 10.55 -28.78
CA VAL A 250 -12.34 9.18 -28.26
C VAL A 250 -13.63 8.83 -27.52
N ALA A 251 -13.89 7.52 -27.39
CA ALA A 251 -15.01 7.03 -26.60
C ALA A 251 -14.93 7.50 -25.13
N PRO A 252 -16.06 7.65 -24.41
CA PRO A 252 -16.08 8.14 -23.03
C PRO A 252 -15.15 7.38 -22.08
N ASP A 253 -15.03 6.08 -22.31
CA ASP A 253 -14.17 5.17 -21.56
C ASP A 253 -12.67 5.46 -21.74
N VAL A 254 -12.24 5.75 -22.96
CA VAL A 254 -10.86 6.14 -23.25
C VAL A 254 -10.58 7.56 -22.74
N LYS A 255 -11.56 8.46 -22.89
CA LYS A 255 -11.47 9.83 -22.37
C LYS A 255 -11.23 9.83 -20.86
N GLU A 256 -11.94 9.01 -20.11
CA GLU A 256 -11.75 8.90 -18.66
C GLU A 256 -10.32 8.52 -18.27
N VAL A 257 -9.67 7.63 -19.03
CA VAL A 257 -8.27 7.24 -18.78
C VAL A 257 -7.33 8.42 -19.04
N LEU A 258 -7.51 9.13 -20.17
CA LEU A 258 -6.71 10.30 -20.52
C LEU A 258 -6.88 11.43 -19.49
N ASP A 259 -8.12 11.78 -19.15
CA ASP A 259 -8.45 12.80 -18.15
C ASP A 259 -7.85 12.44 -16.77
N THR A 260 -7.85 11.16 -16.40
CA THR A 260 -7.20 10.69 -15.17
C THR A 260 -5.70 10.95 -15.17
N PHE A 261 -5.00 10.69 -16.27
CA PHE A 261 -3.57 10.99 -16.37
C PHE A 261 -3.27 12.49 -16.40
N PHE A 262 -4.16 13.28 -17.00
CA PHE A 262 -4.08 14.74 -16.98
C PHE A 262 -4.15 15.27 -15.54
N VAL A 263 -5.19 14.90 -14.78
CA VAL A 263 -5.33 15.26 -13.36
C VAL A 263 -4.14 14.75 -12.53
N ALA A 264 -3.64 13.55 -12.82
CA ALA A 264 -2.47 13.01 -12.14
C ALA A 264 -1.20 13.86 -12.38
N ALA A 265 -1.04 14.37 -13.60
CA ALA A 265 0.06 15.26 -13.96
C ALA A 265 -0.06 16.64 -13.29
N GLU A 266 -1.26 17.17 -13.10
CA GLU A 266 -1.51 18.42 -12.37
C GLU A 266 -1.24 18.30 -10.87
N LEU A 267 -1.65 17.20 -10.22
CA LEU A 267 -1.53 17.03 -8.77
C LEU A 267 -0.14 16.55 -8.33
N GLY A 268 0.53 15.75 -9.16
CA GLY A 268 1.89 15.26 -8.93
C GLY A 268 2.07 14.24 -7.80
N SER A 269 3.31 13.76 -7.65
CA SER A 269 3.69 12.68 -6.73
C SER A 269 3.71 13.03 -5.23
N GLU A 270 3.49 14.30 -4.87
CA GLU A 270 3.32 14.69 -3.47
C GLU A 270 1.90 14.45 -2.98
N SER A 271 0.91 14.60 -3.87
CA SER A 271 -0.50 14.31 -3.60
C SER A 271 -0.85 12.85 -3.86
N LEU A 272 -0.19 12.23 -4.85
CA LEU A 272 -0.48 10.89 -5.32
C LEU A 272 0.62 9.90 -4.95
N GLY A 273 0.23 8.66 -4.70
CA GLY A 273 1.12 7.56 -4.32
C GLY A 273 1.64 6.81 -5.53
N ALA A 274 1.12 5.60 -5.73
CA ALA A 274 1.41 4.73 -6.85
C ALA A 274 0.27 4.73 -7.88
N TYR A 275 0.60 4.37 -9.12
CA TYR A 275 -0.35 3.96 -10.14
C TYR A 275 -0.35 2.42 -10.23
N VAL A 276 -1.41 1.78 -9.73
CA VAL A 276 -1.56 0.33 -9.69
C VAL A 276 -2.28 -0.18 -10.94
N ILE A 277 -1.67 -1.16 -11.63
CA ILE A 277 -2.23 -1.78 -12.83
C ILE A 277 -2.87 -3.12 -12.45
N SER A 278 -4.19 -3.18 -12.41
CA SER A 278 -4.93 -4.42 -12.17
C SER A 278 -4.85 -5.33 -13.39
N MET A 279 -4.88 -6.65 -13.17
CA MET A 279 -4.78 -7.65 -14.25
C MET A 279 -3.53 -7.44 -15.13
N ALA A 280 -2.40 -7.10 -14.50
CA ALA A 280 -1.13 -7.00 -15.20
C ALA A 280 -0.61 -8.41 -15.53
N SER A 281 -0.19 -8.61 -16.79
CA SER A 281 0.31 -9.90 -17.28
C SER A 281 1.61 -9.77 -18.07
N ASN A 282 1.95 -8.59 -18.59
CA ASN A 282 3.11 -8.39 -19.47
C ASN A 282 3.92 -7.14 -19.10
N ALA A 283 5.14 -7.03 -19.64
CA ALA A 283 5.99 -5.86 -19.43
C ALA A 283 5.42 -4.62 -20.16
N SER A 284 4.74 -4.84 -21.29
CA SER A 284 4.02 -3.79 -22.02
C SER A 284 2.98 -3.07 -21.18
N ASP A 285 2.34 -3.75 -20.23
CA ASP A 285 1.29 -3.17 -19.38
C ASP A 285 1.86 -2.03 -18.52
N VAL A 286 3.08 -2.23 -17.99
CA VAL A 286 3.79 -1.23 -17.20
C VAL A 286 4.24 -0.07 -18.08
N LEU A 287 4.89 -0.36 -19.21
CA LEU A 287 5.38 0.68 -20.12
C LEU A 287 4.26 1.50 -20.78
N ALA A 288 3.07 0.92 -20.98
CA ALA A 288 1.90 1.64 -21.47
C ALA A 288 1.51 2.76 -20.50
N VAL A 289 1.48 2.48 -19.20
CA VAL A 289 1.21 3.49 -18.17
C VAL A 289 2.33 4.52 -18.08
N GLU A 290 3.60 4.11 -18.16
CA GLU A 290 4.72 5.07 -18.21
C GLU A 290 4.59 6.05 -19.39
N LEU A 291 4.16 5.55 -20.56
CA LEU A 291 3.96 6.36 -21.75
C LEU A 291 2.80 7.35 -21.57
N LEU A 292 1.66 6.89 -21.06
CA LEU A 292 0.50 7.74 -20.82
C LEU A 292 0.78 8.81 -19.73
N GLN A 293 1.51 8.45 -18.66
CA GLN A 293 1.97 9.42 -17.66
C GLN A 293 2.89 10.48 -18.26
N LYS A 294 3.88 10.05 -19.07
CA LYS A 294 4.80 10.97 -19.74
C LYS A 294 4.05 11.94 -20.63
N ASP A 295 3.13 11.41 -21.44
CA ASP A 295 2.41 12.21 -22.41
C ASP A 295 1.51 13.27 -21.76
N ALA A 296 0.73 12.87 -20.75
CA ALA A 296 -0.10 13.80 -19.99
C ALA A 296 0.72 14.91 -19.32
N ARG A 297 1.93 14.58 -18.81
CA ARG A 297 2.83 15.59 -18.24
C ARG A 297 3.38 16.56 -19.28
N LEU A 298 3.62 16.11 -20.52
CA LEU A 298 4.00 17.01 -21.61
C LEU A 298 2.83 17.93 -21.99
N ALA A 299 1.61 17.41 -22.06
CA ALA A 299 0.41 18.19 -22.35
C ALA A 299 0.16 19.26 -21.27
N VAL A 300 0.09 18.87 -20.00
CA VAL A 300 -0.12 19.79 -18.86
C VAL A 300 0.99 20.84 -18.78
N SER A 301 2.26 20.46 -18.99
CA SER A 301 3.36 21.44 -18.99
C SER A 301 3.25 22.45 -20.13
N GLY A 302 2.76 22.00 -21.30
CA GLY A 302 2.49 22.87 -22.45
C GLY A 302 1.34 23.85 -22.20
N GLU A 303 0.25 23.37 -21.59
CA GLU A 303 -0.94 24.19 -21.29
C GLU A 303 -0.70 25.18 -20.14
N LEU A 304 -0.07 24.73 -19.05
CA LEU A 304 0.20 25.59 -17.89
C LEU A 304 1.42 26.49 -18.07
N GLY A 305 2.23 26.27 -19.11
CA GLY A 305 3.46 27.03 -19.36
C GLY A 305 4.54 26.86 -18.27
N LYS A 306 4.39 25.88 -17.39
CA LYS A 306 5.30 25.58 -16.28
C LYS A 306 5.45 24.07 -16.09
N PRO A 307 6.57 23.59 -15.52
CA PRO A 307 6.74 22.17 -15.24
C PRO A 307 5.64 21.63 -14.32
N CYS A 308 5.15 20.43 -14.61
CA CYS A 308 4.25 19.71 -13.70
C CYS A 308 4.89 19.52 -12.32
N PRO A 309 4.12 19.65 -11.22
CA PRO A 309 4.63 19.41 -9.89
C PRO A 309 4.99 17.93 -9.68
N GLY A 310 5.97 17.70 -8.80
CA GLY A 310 6.46 16.36 -8.45
C GLY A 310 7.04 15.58 -9.64
N GLY A 311 7.27 14.29 -9.44
CA GLY A 311 7.72 13.35 -10.47
C GLY A 311 6.57 12.54 -11.08
N MET A 312 6.92 11.62 -11.97
CA MET A 312 6.02 10.54 -12.41
C MET A 312 5.63 9.67 -11.21
N LEU A 313 4.43 9.09 -11.23
CA LEU A 313 4.00 8.16 -10.19
C LEU A 313 4.70 6.82 -10.38
N ARG A 314 4.97 6.13 -9.27
CA ARG A 314 5.50 4.77 -9.31
C ARG A 314 4.45 3.86 -9.94
N VAL A 315 4.79 3.19 -11.04
CA VAL A 315 3.92 2.21 -11.68
C VAL A 315 4.08 0.84 -11.03
N VAL A 316 2.96 0.26 -10.60
CA VAL A 316 2.93 -0.96 -9.78
C VAL A 316 2.07 -2.03 -10.48
N PRO A 317 2.68 -3.06 -11.10
CA PRO A 317 1.92 -4.17 -11.64
C PRO A 317 1.28 -4.98 -10.49
N LEU A 318 -0.01 -5.30 -10.64
CA LEU A 318 -0.74 -6.15 -9.72
C LEU A 318 -1.03 -7.50 -10.38
N PHE A 319 -0.32 -8.53 -9.92
CA PHE A 319 -0.50 -9.92 -10.34
C PHE A 319 -1.59 -10.59 -9.48
N GLU A 320 -2.73 -10.93 -10.10
CA GLU A 320 -3.95 -11.39 -9.39
C GLU A 320 -4.36 -12.83 -9.72
N THR A 321 -3.96 -13.39 -10.86
CA THR A 321 -4.28 -14.78 -11.25
C THR A 321 -3.11 -15.71 -11.00
N VAL A 322 -3.36 -17.03 -10.90
CA VAL A 322 -2.27 -18.01 -10.72
C VAL A 322 -1.31 -17.99 -11.91
N LYS A 323 -1.82 -17.79 -13.13
CA LYS A 323 -0.98 -17.68 -14.33
C LYS A 323 -0.04 -16.48 -14.22
N ASP A 324 -0.57 -15.33 -13.81
CA ASP A 324 0.21 -14.09 -13.70
C ASP A 324 1.22 -14.17 -12.54
N LEU A 325 0.85 -14.76 -11.40
CA LEU A 325 1.77 -15.00 -10.28
C LEU A 325 2.97 -15.85 -10.70
N ARG A 326 2.73 -16.95 -11.44
CA ARG A 326 3.81 -17.79 -11.99
C ARG A 326 4.67 -17.05 -13.01
N GLY A 327 4.10 -16.10 -13.74
CA GLY A 327 4.81 -15.27 -14.72
C GLY A 327 5.51 -14.04 -14.12
N ALA A 328 5.20 -13.66 -12.87
CA ALA A 328 5.58 -12.37 -12.30
C ALA A 328 7.09 -12.10 -12.36
N GLY A 329 7.92 -13.05 -11.92
CA GLY A 329 9.37 -12.91 -11.98
C GLY A 329 9.90 -12.75 -13.41
N SER A 330 9.34 -13.47 -14.38
CA SER A 330 9.71 -13.34 -15.80
C SER A 330 9.33 -11.98 -16.38
N VAL A 331 8.13 -11.48 -16.04
CA VAL A 331 7.67 -10.16 -16.47
C VAL A 331 8.58 -9.06 -15.92
N ILE A 332 8.93 -9.14 -14.63
CA ILE A 332 9.83 -8.17 -13.99
C ILE A 332 11.24 -8.25 -14.60
N ARG A 333 11.80 -9.43 -14.87
CA ARG A 333 13.09 -9.55 -15.57
C ARG A 333 13.05 -8.92 -16.96
N LYS A 334 11.99 -9.18 -17.73
CA LYS A 334 11.82 -8.60 -19.07
C LYS A 334 11.68 -7.08 -19.02
N LEU A 335 10.98 -6.56 -18.02
CA LEU A 335 10.82 -5.12 -17.83
C LEU A 335 12.15 -4.46 -17.41
N LEU A 336 12.89 -5.06 -16.48
CA LEU A 336 14.18 -4.55 -16.00
C LEU A 336 15.33 -4.73 -17.00
N SER A 337 15.20 -5.63 -17.98
CA SER A 337 16.18 -5.75 -19.07
C SER A 337 16.12 -4.58 -20.07
N ILE A 338 15.01 -3.83 -20.08
CA ILE A 338 14.86 -2.64 -20.93
C ILE A 338 15.62 -1.47 -20.30
N ASP A 339 16.69 -1.02 -20.98
CA ASP A 339 17.59 0.03 -20.50
C ASP A 339 16.84 1.31 -20.08
N TRP A 340 15.87 1.75 -20.90
CA TRP A 340 15.08 2.94 -20.60
C TRP A 340 14.35 2.82 -19.26
N TYR A 341 13.74 1.67 -18.99
CA TYR A 341 12.98 1.47 -17.76
C TYR A 341 13.90 1.40 -16.54
N ARG A 342 15.02 0.68 -16.66
CA ARG A 342 16.01 0.59 -15.58
C ARG A 342 16.60 1.96 -15.22
N GLU A 343 16.98 2.76 -16.22
CA GLU A 343 17.42 4.14 -16.01
C GLU A 343 16.33 5.02 -15.41
N HIS A 344 15.09 4.87 -15.88
CA HIS A 344 13.93 5.59 -15.35
C HIS A 344 13.71 5.29 -13.86
N ILE A 345 13.70 4.02 -13.44
CA ILE A 345 13.51 3.63 -12.03
C ILE A 345 14.67 4.14 -11.16
N VAL A 346 15.92 4.06 -11.64
CA VAL A 346 17.08 4.58 -10.91
C VAL A 346 16.99 6.09 -10.71
N LYS A 347 16.63 6.83 -11.78
CA LYS A 347 16.58 8.29 -11.77
C LYS A 347 15.39 8.85 -10.99
N ASN A 348 14.20 8.29 -11.19
CA ASN A 348 12.95 8.88 -10.68
C ASN A 348 12.47 8.22 -9.38
N HIS A 349 12.92 6.99 -9.10
CA HIS A 349 12.45 6.18 -7.97
C HIS A 349 13.59 5.58 -7.15
N ASN A 350 14.81 6.12 -7.26
CA ASN A 350 15.98 5.74 -6.48
C ASN A 350 16.30 4.23 -6.55
N GLY A 351 16.07 3.61 -7.72
CA GLY A 351 16.36 2.19 -7.93
C GLY A 351 15.36 1.29 -7.21
N HIS A 352 14.12 1.75 -7.01
CA HIS A 352 13.09 1.05 -6.26
C HIS A 352 11.91 0.66 -7.15
N GLN A 353 11.68 -0.65 -7.32
CA GLN A 353 10.49 -1.22 -7.94
C GLN A 353 9.46 -1.58 -6.89
N GLU A 354 8.19 -1.35 -7.17
CA GLU A 354 7.11 -1.86 -6.34
C GLU A 354 6.22 -2.81 -7.15
N VAL A 355 5.83 -3.92 -6.54
CA VAL A 355 4.98 -4.96 -7.15
C VAL A 355 3.86 -5.30 -6.20
N MET A 356 2.62 -5.30 -6.68
CA MET A 356 1.47 -5.67 -5.85
C MET A 356 1.08 -7.12 -6.09
N VAL A 357 0.74 -7.83 -5.02
CA VAL A 357 0.31 -9.23 -5.06
C VAL A 357 -1.14 -9.38 -4.58
N GLY A 358 -1.98 -9.97 -5.43
CA GLY A 358 -3.41 -10.13 -5.19
C GLY A 358 -3.76 -11.48 -4.55
N TYR A 359 -4.20 -11.47 -3.30
CA TYR A 359 -4.51 -12.70 -2.56
C TYR A 359 -5.92 -13.24 -2.83
N SER A 360 -6.94 -12.37 -2.73
CA SER A 360 -8.34 -12.81 -2.76
C SER A 360 -8.78 -13.29 -4.14
N ASP A 361 -8.32 -12.62 -5.20
CA ASP A 361 -8.63 -13.01 -6.58
C ASP A 361 -7.94 -14.33 -6.97
N SER A 362 -6.68 -14.56 -6.56
CA SER A 362 -6.01 -15.85 -6.74
C SER A 362 -6.68 -16.98 -5.95
N GLY A 363 -7.14 -16.70 -4.72
CA GLY A 363 -7.90 -17.66 -3.92
C GLY A 363 -9.22 -18.06 -4.58
N LYS A 364 -9.90 -17.10 -5.23
CA LYS A 364 -11.12 -17.38 -6.00
C LYS A 364 -10.85 -18.25 -7.24
N ASP A 365 -9.70 -18.09 -7.90
CA ASP A 365 -9.32 -18.83 -9.12
C ASP A 365 -8.91 -20.29 -8.85
N ALA A 366 -8.18 -20.53 -7.75
CA ALA A 366 -7.50 -21.82 -7.53
C ALA A 366 -7.62 -22.42 -6.12
N GLY A 367 -8.40 -21.78 -5.23
CA GLY A 367 -8.49 -22.15 -3.83
C GLY A 367 -7.37 -21.57 -2.97
N ARG A 368 -7.61 -21.49 -1.66
CA ARG A 368 -6.75 -20.74 -0.73
C ARG A 368 -5.32 -21.27 -0.62
N PHE A 369 -5.16 -22.59 -0.50
CA PHE A 369 -3.84 -23.22 -0.31
C PHE A 369 -2.94 -22.99 -1.53
N THR A 370 -3.46 -23.31 -2.71
CA THR A 370 -2.80 -23.07 -4.01
C THR A 370 -2.38 -21.61 -4.13
N ALA A 371 -3.32 -20.68 -3.89
CA ALA A 371 -3.02 -19.26 -3.97
C ALA A 371 -1.90 -18.84 -3.01
N ALA A 372 -1.92 -19.31 -1.75
CA ALA A 372 -0.88 -19.01 -0.78
C ALA A 372 0.50 -19.51 -1.24
N TRP A 373 0.57 -20.72 -1.80
CA TRP A 373 1.82 -21.31 -2.30
C TRP A 373 2.35 -20.58 -3.54
N GLU A 374 1.49 -20.30 -4.52
CA GLU A 374 1.87 -19.57 -5.73
C GLU A 374 2.30 -18.13 -5.41
N LEU A 375 1.68 -17.49 -4.43
CA LEU A 375 2.11 -16.18 -3.92
C LEU A 375 3.50 -16.24 -3.28
N TYR A 376 3.79 -17.27 -2.47
CA TYR A 376 5.11 -17.42 -1.84
C TYR A 376 6.21 -17.56 -2.91
N LYS A 377 5.98 -18.41 -3.92
CA LYS A 377 6.90 -18.57 -5.06
C LYS A 377 7.06 -17.28 -5.85
N ALA A 378 5.95 -16.65 -6.26
CA ALA A 378 5.96 -15.43 -7.05
C ALA A 378 6.72 -14.29 -6.37
N GLN A 379 6.54 -14.11 -5.05
CA GLN A 379 7.28 -13.11 -4.29
C GLN A 379 8.79 -13.40 -4.26
N GLY A 380 9.19 -14.66 -4.05
CA GLY A 380 10.58 -15.07 -4.12
C GLY A 380 11.20 -14.82 -5.50
N ASP A 381 10.45 -15.15 -6.57
CA ASP A 381 10.88 -14.96 -7.95
C ASP A 381 11.00 -13.48 -8.34
N VAL A 382 10.10 -12.62 -7.86
CA VAL A 382 10.16 -11.16 -8.05
C VAL A 382 11.35 -10.57 -7.29
N VAL A 383 11.59 -11.01 -6.06
CA VAL A 383 12.78 -10.58 -5.28
C VAL A 383 14.07 -10.98 -6.01
N ALA A 384 14.15 -12.23 -6.49
CA ALA A 384 15.29 -12.69 -7.27
C ALA A 384 15.48 -11.85 -8.56
N ALA A 385 14.40 -11.63 -9.30
CA ALA A 385 14.41 -10.81 -10.52
C ALA A 385 14.91 -9.38 -10.27
N CYS A 386 14.48 -8.71 -9.20
CA CYS A 386 14.97 -7.38 -8.87
C CYS A 386 16.44 -7.38 -8.43
N ASN A 387 16.86 -8.38 -7.64
CA ASN A 387 18.24 -8.52 -7.18
C ASN A 387 19.23 -8.74 -8.34
N GLU A 388 18.85 -9.49 -9.38
CA GLU A 388 19.66 -9.71 -10.59
C GLU A 388 20.08 -8.38 -11.27
N PHE A 389 19.27 -7.32 -11.13
CA PHE A 389 19.54 -6.00 -11.72
C PHE A 389 19.96 -4.94 -10.66
N GLY A 390 20.17 -5.33 -9.40
CA GLY A 390 20.52 -4.40 -8.32
C GLY A 390 19.40 -3.41 -7.95
N ILE A 391 18.15 -3.76 -8.24
CA ILE A 391 16.96 -2.95 -7.95
C ILE A 391 16.35 -3.41 -6.63
N LYS A 392 15.99 -2.47 -5.76
CA LYS A 392 15.27 -2.76 -4.51
C LYS A 392 13.80 -2.99 -4.82
N VAL A 393 13.18 -3.96 -4.14
CA VAL A 393 11.75 -4.23 -4.29
C VAL A 393 10.96 -3.91 -3.02
N THR A 394 9.78 -3.32 -3.17
CA THR A 394 8.72 -3.35 -2.15
C THR A 394 7.58 -4.19 -2.69
N LEU A 395 7.17 -5.18 -1.90
CA LEU A 395 5.93 -5.91 -2.18
C LEU A 395 4.76 -5.17 -1.54
N PHE A 396 3.77 -4.84 -2.37
CA PHE A 396 2.51 -4.29 -1.92
C PHE A 396 1.50 -5.41 -1.73
N HIS A 397 1.19 -5.72 -0.47
CA HIS A 397 0.25 -6.77 -0.12
C HIS A 397 -1.20 -6.29 -0.27
N GLY A 398 -1.94 -6.89 -1.22
CA GLY A 398 -3.34 -6.59 -1.46
C GLY A 398 -4.31 -7.14 -0.41
N ARG A 399 -5.60 -6.80 -0.56
CA ARG A 399 -6.69 -7.37 0.27
C ARG A 399 -6.71 -8.89 0.14
N GLY A 400 -6.89 -9.63 1.24
CA GLY A 400 -6.78 -11.10 1.19
C GLY A 400 -5.62 -11.67 1.98
N GLY A 401 -4.51 -10.95 2.09
CA GLY A 401 -3.32 -11.47 2.75
C GLY A 401 -3.48 -11.67 4.26
N SER A 402 -2.74 -12.62 4.82
CA SER A 402 -2.62 -12.82 6.27
C SER A 402 -2.17 -11.54 7.00
N ILE A 403 -1.35 -10.71 6.35
CA ILE A 403 -0.82 -9.44 6.87
C ILE A 403 -1.95 -8.41 7.12
N GLY A 404 -2.77 -8.11 6.10
CA GLY A 404 -3.82 -7.08 6.18
C GLY A 404 -5.03 -7.47 7.04
N ARG A 405 -5.20 -8.75 7.37
CA ARG A 405 -6.44 -9.30 7.96
C ARG A 405 -6.51 -9.33 9.48
N GLY A 406 -5.38 -9.20 10.19
CA GLY A 406 -5.35 -9.05 11.64
C GLY A 406 -6.01 -10.14 12.48
N GLY A 407 -6.34 -11.31 11.92
CA GLY A 407 -6.89 -12.43 12.71
C GLY A 407 -6.07 -13.72 12.69
N GLY A 408 -4.93 -13.74 12.00
CA GLY A 408 -3.76 -14.48 12.47
C GLY A 408 -2.78 -13.49 13.11
N PRO A 409 -1.71 -13.94 13.80
CA PRO A 409 -0.69 -13.03 14.30
C PRO A 409 -0.06 -12.26 13.12
N THR A 410 -0.44 -10.99 12.92
CA THR A 410 0.11 -10.13 11.85
C THR A 410 1.63 -10.11 11.86
N TYR A 411 2.21 -10.21 13.06
CA TYR A 411 3.63 -10.47 13.27
C TYR A 411 4.14 -11.69 12.50
N LEU A 412 3.55 -12.87 12.73
CA LEU A 412 3.95 -14.12 12.07
C LEU A 412 3.75 -14.04 10.55
N ALA A 413 2.67 -13.40 10.09
CA ALA A 413 2.40 -13.23 8.67
C ALA A 413 3.50 -12.43 7.95
N ILE A 414 4.10 -11.42 8.60
CA ILE A 414 5.24 -10.66 8.05
C ILE A 414 6.52 -11.50 8.16
N GLN A 415 6.74 -12.16 9.29
CA GLN A 415 7.90 -13.03 9.53
C GLN A 415 7.93 -14.26 8.60
N SER A 416 6.80 -14.63 8.00
CA SER A 416 6.66 -15.80 7.15
C SER A 416 6.80 -15.50 5.65
N GLN A 417 7.05 -14.24 5.26
CA GLN A 417 7.26 -13.90 3.85
C GLN A 417 8.62 -14.44 3.35
N PRO A 418 8.82 -14.66 2.04
CA PRO A 418 10.10 -15.15 1.54
C PRO A 418 11.30 -14.28 1.94
N PRO A 419 12.51 -14.84 2.07
CA PRO A 419 13.71 -14.05 2.35
C PRO A 419 13.91 -12.91 1.33
N GLY A 420 14.28 -11.72 1.81
CA GLY A 420 14.50 -10.54 0.97
C GLY A 420 13.22 -9.83 0.50
N SER A 421 12.04 -10.33 0.88
CA SER A 421 10.75 -9.73 0.52
C SER A 421 10.34 -8.55 1.44
N VAL A 422 10.92 -8.49 2.64
CA VAL A 422 10.72 -7.44 3.64
C VAL A 422 12.08 -6.80 3.97
N MET A 423 12.52 -5.86 3.13
CA MET A 423 13.84 -5.21 3.22
C MET A 423 13.72 -3.78 3.76
N GLY A 424 13.24 -3.65 5.00
CA GLY A 424 13.00 -2.37 5.68
C GLY A 424 11.72 -1.66 5.24
N THR A 425 10.94 -2.27 4.34
CA THR A 425 9.71 -1.69 3.81
C THR A 425 8.54 -2.65 4.02
N LEU A 426 7.38 -2.10 4.38
CA LEU A 426 6.11 -2.80 4.42
C LEU A 426 5.06 -1.91 3.76
N ARG A 427 4.41 -2.44 2.73
CA ARG A 427 3.23 -1.82 2.15
C ARG A 427 2.10 -2.83 2.13
N SER A 428 1.04 -2.56 2.87
CA SER A 428 -0.09 -3.48 3.02
C SER A 428 -1.39 -2.71 2.92
N THR A 429 -2.38 -3.32 2.28
CA THR A 429 -3.75 -2.80 2.27
C THR A 429 -4.41 -3.09 3.61
N GLU A 430 -4.76 -2.05 4.36
CA GLU A 430 -5.67 -2.19 5.49
C GLU A 430 -7.11 -2.32 4.98
N GLN A 431 -7.80 -3.38 5.42
CA GLN A 431 -9.19 -3.58 5.03
C GLN A 431 -10.09 -2.69 5.88
N GLY A 432 -11.14 -2.11 5.27
CA GLY A 432 -12.04 -1.17 5.95
C GLY A 432 -12.63 -1.75 7.22
N GLU A 433 -13.00 -3.04 7.16
CA GLU A 433 -13.53 -3.79 8.29
C GLU A 433 -12.59 -3.93 9.50
N MET A 434 -11.29 -3.78 9.28
CA MET A 434 -10.27 -3.92 10.32
C MET A 434 -9.78 -2.58 10.85
N VAL A 435 -10.12 -1.46 10.21
CA VAL A 435 -9.62 -0.13 10.61
C VAL A 435 -10.01 0.18 12.05
N GLN A 436 -11.28 -0.01 12.41
CA GLN A 436 -11.74 0.22 13.79
C GLN A 436 -11.04 -0.71 14.79
N ALA A 437 -10.82 -1.97 14.42
CA ALA A 437 -10.18 -2.97 15.28
C ALA A 437 -8.68 -2.72 15.49
N LYS A 438 -8.00 -2.09 14.52
CA LYS A 438 -6.55 -1.84 14.55
C LYS A 438 -6.18 -0.42 14.97
N PHE A 439 -7.03 0.56 14.68
CA PHE A 439 -6.71 1.99 14.84
C PHE A 439 -7.82 2.80 15.54
N GLY A 440 -8.93 2.18 15.94
CA GLY A 440 -10.07 2.89 16.54
C GLY A 440 -9.82 3.49 17.92
N LEU A 441 -8.78 3.04 18.62
CA LEU A 441 -8.32 3.63 19.89
C LEU A 441 -6.81 3.91 19.84
N PRO A 442 -6.32 5.03 20.38
CA PRO A 442 -4.89 5.39 20.33
C PRO A 442 -3.93 4.31 20.86
N GLN A 443 -4.30 3.63 21.95
CA GLN A 443 -3.49 2.56 22.55
C GLN A 443 -3.40 1.34 21.63
N ILE A 444 -4.51 0.99 20.96
CA ILE A 444 -4.55 -0.11 19.98
C ILE A 444 -3.73 0.26 18.73
N ALA A 445 -3.90 1.49 18.23
CA ALA A 445 -3.12 2.01 17.10
C ALA A 445 -1.61 1.95 17.38
N THR A 446 -1.19 2.39 18.58
CA THR A 446 0.20 2.32 19.02
C THR A 446 0.72 0.88 19.03
N ARG A 447 -0.05 -0.04 19.63
CA ARG A 447 0.31 -1.46 19.66
C ARG A 447 0.40 -2.06 18.25
N GLN A 448 -0.48 -1.64 17.34
CA GLN A 448 -0.46 -2.13 15.97
C GLN A 448 0.78 -1.63 15.20
N LEU A 449 1.14 -0.35 15.37
CA LEU A 449 2.37 0.21 14.78
C LEU A 449 3.63 -0.42 15.37
N GLU A 450 3.63 -0.74 16.67
CA GLU A 450 4.70 -1.48 17.33
C GLU A 450 4.87 -2.87 16.72
N ILE A 451 3.76 -3.61 16.51
CA ILE A 451 3.77 -4.93 15.87
C ILE A 451 4.35 -4.85 14.46
N TYR A 452 3.90 -3.88 13.65
CA TYR A 452 4.42 -3.69 12.29
C TYR A 452 5.91 -3.38 12.29
N THR A 453 6.32 -2.41 13.10
CA THR A 453 7.72 -1.97 13.17
C THR A 453 8.62 -3.12 13.61
N THR A 454 8.23 -3.84 14.67
CA THR A 454 8.99 -4.97 15.19
C THR A 454 9.08 -6.10 14.16
N ALA A 455 7.97 -6.44 13.50
CA ALA A 455 7.96 -7.50 12.51
C ALA A 455 8.79 -7.15 11.26
N VAL A 456 8.78 -5.90 10.80
CA VAL A 456 9.60 -5.46 9.67
C VAL A 456 11.08 -5.50 10.05
N LEU A 457 11.45 -4.92 11.20
CA LEU A 457 12.84 -4.90 11.67
C LEU A 457 13.40 -6.32 11.82
N LEU A 458 12.64 -7.22 12.44
CA LEU A 458 13.09 -8.61 12.61
C LEU A 458 13.16 -9.36 11.29
N ALA A 459 12.20 -9.18 10.37
CA ALA A 459 12.24 -9.85 9.06
C ALA A 459 13.42 -9.35 8.21
N THR A 460 13.79 -8.08 8.35
CA THR A 460 14.95 -7.50 7.66
C THR A 460 16.28 -7.95 8.27
N LEU A 461 16.41 -7.98 9.60
CA LEU A 461 17.66 -8.31 10.28
C LEU A 461 17.88 -9.82 10.44
N ARG A 462 16.79 -10.60 10.50
CA ARG A 462 16.76 -12.06 10.65
C ARG A 462 15.73 -12.64 9.69
N PRO A 463 16.03 -12.69 8.39
CA PRO A 463 15.13 -13.27 7.41
C PRO A 463 14.73 -14.70 7.80
N PRO A 464 13.49 -15.13 7.50
CA PRO A 464 13.06 -16.49 7.80
C PRO A 464 13.94 -17.50 7.07
N GLN A 465 14.17 -18.65 7.69
CA GLN A 465 14.92 -19.72 7.06
C GLN A 465 14.11 -20.29 5.87
N PRO A 466 14.77 -20.62 4.74
CA PRO A 466 14.13 -21.37 3.68
C PRO A 466 13.72 -22.76 4.20
N PRO A 467 12.82 -23.48 3.49
CA PRO A 467 12.46 -24.85 3.86
C PRO A 467 13.71 -25.74 3.97
N ARG A 468 13.76 -26.58 5.02
CA ARG A 468 14.93 -27.40 5.35
C ARG A 468 15.35 -28.34 4.22
N GLU A 469 14.35 -28.88 3.52
CA GLU A 469 14.53 -29.89 2.50
C GLU A 469 13.74 -29.51 1.24
N GLN A 470 14.33 -29.77 0.06
CA GLN A 470 13.63 -29.60 -1.21
C GLN A 470 12.35 -30.44 -1.29
N LYS A 471 12.32 -31.57 -0.56
CA LYS A 471 11.14 -32.41 -0.40
C LYS A 471 9.93 -31.62 0.11
N TRP A 472 10.10 -30.64 1.00
CA TRP A 472 8.97 -29.83 1.51
C TRP A 472 8.35 -28.98 0.40
N CYS A 473 9.15 -28.39 -0.49
CA CYS A 473 8.66 -27.71 -1.68
C CYS A 473 7.89 -28.66 -2.59
N ASN A 474 8.37 -29.89 -2.79
CA ASN A 474 7.68 -30.90 -3.59
C ASN A 474 6.33 -31.31 -2.98
N LEU A 475 6.26 -31.44 -1.65
CA LEU A 475 5.00 -31.70 -0.94
C LEU A 475 4.03 -30.52 -1.10
N MET A 476 4.52 -29.27 -1.00
CA MET A 476 3.69 -28.09 -1.26
C MET A 476 3.12 -28.06 -2.67
N GLU A 477 3.92 -28.39 -3.69
CA GLU A 477 3.45 -28.52 -5.08
C GLU A 477 2.36 -29.59 -5.20
N GLU A 478 2.54 -30.72 -4.53
CA GLU A 478 1.56 -31.81 -4.57
C GLU A 478 0.23 -31.42 -3.91
N ILE A 479 0.27 -30.85 -2.69
CA ILE A 479 -0.92 -30.36 -1.99
C ILE A 479 -1.61 -29.30 -2.84
N SER A 480 -0.86 -28.33 -3.36
CA SER A 480 -1.34 -27.27 -4.26
C SER A 480 -2.08 -27.83 -5.48
N LYS A 481 -1.49 -28.82 -6.16
CA LYS A 481 -2.11 -29.45 -7.34
C LYS A 481 -3.45 -30.13 -7.00
N ILE A 482 -3.47 -30.93 -5.93
CA ILE A 482 -4.68 -31.66 -5.50
C ILE A 482 -5.75 -30.67 -5.02
N SER A 483 -5.38 -29.69 -4.20
CA SER A 483 -6.28 -28.66 -3.69
C SER A 483 -6.90 -27.83 -4.82
N CYS A 484 -6.09 -27.41 -5.81
CA CYS A 484 -6.57 -26.67 -6.97
C CYS A 484 -7.56 -27.50 -7.80
N GLN A 485 -7.23 -28.77 -8.07
CA GLN A 485 -8.12 -29.65 -8.83
C GLN A 485 -9.46 -29.85 -8.12
N LYS A 486 -9.46 -30.14 -6.80
CA LYS A 486 -10.71 -30.29 -6.04
C LYS A 486 -11.51 -28.99 -6.05
N TYR A 487 -10.87 -27.85 -5.80
CA TYR A 487 -11.52 -26.55 -5.82
C TYR A 487 -12.18 -26.26 -7.19
N ARG A 488 -11.45 -26.41 -8.30
CA ARG A 488 -11.97 -26.13 -9.64
C ARG A 488 -13.06 -27.12 -10.06
N SER A 489 -12.90 -28.41 -9.73
CA SER A 489 -13.92 -29.42 -10.00
C SER A 489 -15.25 -29.09 -9.33
N THR A 490 -15.22 -28.54 -8.13
CA THR A 490 -16.42 -28.13 -7.39
C THR A 490 -16.95 -26.78 -7.87
N VAL A 491 -16.11 -25.76 -8.02
CA VAL A 491 -16.56 -24.37 -8.24
C VAL A 491 -16.84 -24.06 -9.71
N TYR A 492 -16.03 -24.61 -10.62
CA TYR A 492 -16.07 -24.25 -12.05
C TYR A 492 -16.61 -25.36 -12.95
N GLU A 493 -16.37 -26.63 -12.61
CA GLU A 493 -16.73 -27.77 -13.47
C GLU A 493 -18.08 -28.39 -13.08
N ASN A 494 -18.49 -28.31 -11.82
CA ASN A 494 -19.79 -28.81 -11.38
C ASN A 494 -20.93 -27.85 -11.84
N PRO A 495 -21.84 -28.31 -12.71
CA PRO A 495 -22.91 -27.46 -13.27
C PRO A 495 -23.93 -27.00 -12.22
N GLU A 496 -24.13 -27.77 -11.14
CA GLU A 496 -25.09 -27.45 -10.08
C GLU A 496 -24.55 -26.43 -9.08
N PHE A 497 -23.24 -26.19 -9.05
CA PHE A 497 -22.61 -25.36 -8.01
C PHE A 497 -23.06 -23.91 -8.06
N LEU A 498 -23.22 -23.33 -9.25
CA LEU A 498 -23.68 -21.93 -9.38
C LEU A 498 -25.10 -21.75 -8.82
N ALA A 499 -26.01 -22.69 -9.12
CA ALA A 499 -27.37 -22.66 -8.60
C ALA A 499 -27.39 -22.89 -7.08
N TYR A 500 -26.60 -23.85 -6.59
CA TYR A 500 -26.43 -24.07 -5.16
C TYR A 500 -25.90 -22.82 -4.44
N PHE A 501 -24.89 -22.15 -4.99
CA PHE A 501 -24.35 -20.92 -4.43
C PHE A 501 -25.39 -19.81 -4.31
N GLN A 502 -26.24 -19.64 -5.32
CA GLN A 502 -27.32 -18.64 -5.32
C GLN A 502 -28.42 -18.98 -4.30
N GLU A 503 -28.73 -20.25 -4.12
CA GLU A 503 -29.75 -20.72 -3.16
C GLU A 503 -29.24 -20.70 -1.71
N ALA A 504 -28.03 -21.22 -1.47
CA ALA A 504 -27.50 -21.42 -0.13
C ALA A 504 -27.01 -20.11 0.52
N THR A 505 -26.70 -19.08 -0.27
CA THR A 505 -26.11 -17.82 0.22
C THR A 505 -26.98 -16.60 -0.12
N PRO A 506 -26.84 -15.46 0.60
CA PRO A 506 -27.56 -14.23 0.28
C PRO A 506 -26.92 -13.44 -0.89
N GLN A 507 -26.24 -14.11 -1.84
CA GLN A 507 -25.44 -13.43 -2.88
C GLN A 507 -26.27 -12.46 -3.73
N ALA A 508 -27.47 -12.85 -4.13
CA ALA A 508 -28.33 -12.03 -4.97
C ALA A 508 -28.75 -10.75 -4.22
N GLU A 509 -29.08 -10.92 -2.94
CA GLU A 509 -29.54 -9.88 -2.04
C GLU A 509 -28.42 -8.94 -1.59
N LEU A 510 -27.13 -9.33 -1.73
CA LEU A 510 -26.00 -8.41 -1.55
C LEU A 510 -26.07 -7.21 -2.48
N GLY A 511 -26.80 -7.29 -3.61
CA GLY A 511 -27.05 -6.15 -4.49
C GLY A 511 -27.90 -5.05 -3.86
N TYR A 512 -28.73 -5.36 -2.85
CA TYR A 512 -29.52 -4.37 -2.11
C TYR A 512 -28.68 -3.53 -1.15
N LEU A 513 -27.50 -4.01 -0.81
CA LEU A 513 -26.57 -3.27 0.02
C LEU A 513 -25.98 -2.12 -0.81
N ASN A 514 -26.20 -0.87 -0.37
CA ASN A 514 -25.42 0.29 -0.82
C ASN A 514 -23.96 0.25 -0.27
N ILE A 515 -23.35 -0.94 -0.19
CA ILE A 515 -22.06 -1.21 0.50
C ILE A 515 -20.85 -1.01 -0.44
N GLY A 516 -21.06 -0.44 -1.62
CA GLY A 516 -19.95 0.06 -2.43
C GLY A 516 -20.42 0.88 -3.62
N SER A 517 -19.63 1.88 -3.98
CA SER A 517 -19.80 2.65 -5.23
C SER A 517 -19.60 1.82 -6.51
N ARG A 518 -19.36 0.51 -6.38
CA ARG A 518 -18.96 -0.35 -7.50
C ARG A 518 -19.92 -1.55 -7.65
N PRO A 519 -20.28 -1.93 -8.89
CA PRO A 519 -21.13 -3.09 -9.15
C PRO A 519 -20.46 -4.40 -8.70
N THR A 520 -21.28 -5.37 -8.30
CA THR A 520 -20.86 -6.69 -7.78
C THR A 520 -20.18 -7.58 -8.83
N ARG A 521 -20.37 -7.27 -10.13
CA ARG A 521 -19.78 -7.98 -11.27
C ARG A 521 -19.02 -7.04 -12.21
N ARG A 522 -18.05 -7.59 -12.96
CA ARG A 522 -17.31 -6.85 -14.00
C ARG A 522 -18.06 -6.77 -15.34
N LYS A 523 -18.91 -7.76 -15.66
CA LYS A 523 -19.78 -7.83 -16.86
C LYS A 523 -21.14 -8.48 -16.50
N ALA A 524 -22.17 -8.31 -17.33
CA ALA A 524 -23.53 -8.83 -17.10
C ALA A 524 -23.68 -10.37 -17.18
N THR A 525 -22.61 -11.10 -17.51
CA THR A 525 -22.62 -12.58 -17.66
C THR A 525 -22.76 -13.31 -16.31
N LYS A 526 -23.34 -14.52 -16.34
CA LYS A 526 -23.81 -15.28 -15.16
C LYS A 526 -22.78 -16.19 -14.44
N GLY A 527 -21.50 -16.20 -14.83
CA GLY A 527 -20.50 -17.13 -14.26
C GLY A 527 -19.72 -16.61 -13.04
N ILE A 528 -19.24 -17.54 -12.17
CA ILE A 528 -18.40 -17.25 -10.99
C ILE A 528 -17.08 -16.56 -11.36
N GLY A 529 -16.55 -16.83 -12.55
CA GLY A 529 -15.36 -16.17 -13.08
C GLY A 529 -15.47 -14.64 -13.07
N HIS A 530 -16.66 -14.09 -13.33
CA HIS A 530 -16.92 -12.65 -13.39
C HIS A 530 -17.39 -12.03 -12.06
N LEU A 531 -17.66 -12.86 -11.05
CA LEU A 531 -17.94 -12.39 -9.69
C LEU A 531 -16.65 -11.86 -9.07
N ARG A 532 -16.72 -10.67 -8.46
CA ARG A 532 -15.57 -10.11 -7.74
C ARG A 532 -15.27 -10.93 -6.48
N ALA A 533 -14.01 -10.93 -6.05
CA ALA A 533 -13.58 -11.69 -4.88
C ALA A 533 -14.34 -11.31 -3.59
N ILE A 534 -14.71 -10.04 -3.41
CA ILE A 534 -15.39 -9.61 -2.19
C ILE A 534 -16.81 -10.18 -2.07
N PRO A 535 -17.73 -10.00 -3.05
CA PRO A 535 -19.04 -10.67 -3.02
C PRO A 535 -18.95 -12.18 -2.87
N TRP A 536 -17.95 -12.82 -3.48
CA TRP A 536 -17.71 -14.26 -3.35
C TRP A 536 -17.49 -14.66 -1.88
N ILE A 537 -16.55 -14.01 -1.21
CA ILE A 537 -16.19 -14.38 0.16
C ILE A 537 -17.25 -13.93 1.17
N PHE A 538 -17.85 -12.76 0.93
CA PHE A 538 -18.86 -12.21 1.81
C PHE A 538 -20.11 -13.09 1.86
N ALA A 539 -20.58 -13.59 0.71
CA ALA A 539 -21.74 -14.47 0.63
C ALA A 539 -21.57 -15.75 1.47
N TRP A 540 -20.42 -16.41 1.41
CA TRP A 540 -20.13 -17.61 2.21
C TRP A 540 -19.84 -17.32 3.69
N THR A 541 -19.41 -16.10 4.00
CA THR A 541 -19.22 -15.67 5.39
C THR A 541 -20.56 -15.54 6.11
N GLN A 542 -21.57 -15.01 5.41
CA GLN A 542 -22.92 -14.84 5.96
C GLN A 542 -23.53 -16.17 6.40
N THR A 543 -23.29 -17.26 5.66
CA THR A 543 -23.87 -18.58 5.95
C THR A 543 -23.06 -19.41 6.96
N ARG A 544 -21.99 -18.84 7.52
CA ARG A 544 -21.05 -19.54 8.42
C ARG A 544 -20.38 -20.76 7.77
N PHE A 545 -20.44 -20.86 6.45
CA PHE A 545 -19.82 -21.98 5.75
C PHE A 545 -18.40 -21.66 5.29
N VAL A 546 -18.08 -20.38 5.05
CA VAL A 546 -16.73 -19.87 4.74
C VAL A 546 -15.96 -20.71 3.70
N LEU A 547 -16.70 -21.31 2.76
CA LEU A 547 -16.22 -22.25 1.74
C LEU A 547 -14.94 -21.82 1.00
N PRO A 548 -14.77 -20.54 0.61
CA PRO A 548 -13.58 -20.09 -0.13
C PRO A 548 -12.26 -20.34 0.60
N ALA A 549 -12.29 -20.40 1.93
CA ALA A 549 -11.10 -20.47 2.77
C ALA A 549 -10.51 -21.86 2.95
N TRP A 550 -11.33 -22.91 2.80
CA TRP A 550 -10.94 -24.27 3.15
C TRP A 550 -11.17 -25.27 2.01
N LEU A 551 -12.00 -24.95 1.01
CA LEU A 551 -12.29 -25.89 -0.07
C LEU A 551 -10.99 -26.32 -0.80
N GLY A 552 -10.78 -27.62 -0.88
CA GLY A 552 -9.60 -28.25 -1.48
C GLY A 552 -8.43 -28.45 -0.50
N VAL A 553 -8.37 -27.75 0.63
CA VAL A 553 -7.29 -27.91 1.62
C VAL A 553 -7.27 -29.34 2.17
N GLY A 554 -8.42 -29.84 2.63
CA GLY A 554 -8.53 -31.19 3.18
C GLY A 554 -8.09 -32.26 2.19
N ALA A 555 -8.53 -32.15 0.93
CA ALA A 555 -8.16 -33.10 -0.12
C ALA A 555 -6.64 -33.15 -0.35
N GLY A 556 -5.98 -31.99 -0.38
CA GLY A 556 -4.54 -31.90 -0.55
C GLY A 556 -3.76 -32.48 0.63
N LEU A 557 -4.12 -32.09 1.87
CA LEU A 557 -3.47 -32.61 3.08
C LEU A 557 -3.69 -34.13 3.25
N LYS A 558 -4.92 -34.60 3.01
CA LYS A 558 -5.26 -36.02 3.03
C LYS A 558 -4.42 -36.81 2.03
N GLY A 559 -4.35 -36.37 0.78
CA GLY A 559 -3.63 -37.07 -0.28
C GLY A 559 -2.14 -37.27 0.04
N VAL A 560 -1.50 -36.27 0.67
CA VAL A 560 -0.11 -36.37 1.10
C VAL A 560 0.07 -37.22 2.36
N CYS A 561 -0.85 -37.12 3.33
CA CYS A 561 -0.85 -37.99 4.52
C CYS A 561 -0.99 -39.47 4.16
N GLU A 562 -1.88 -39.82 3.23
CA GLU A 562 -2.10 -41.21 2.77
C GLU A 562 -0.87 -41.80 2.06
N LYS A 563 0.04 -40.95 1.57
CA LYS A 563 1.34 -41.35 1.02
C LYS A 563 2.45 -41.51 2.07
N GLY A 564 2.13 -41.36 3.36
CA GLY A 564 3.07 -41.56 4.47
C GLY A 564 3.89 -40.33 4.87
N HIS A 565 3.53 -39.13 4.38
CA HIS A 565 4.27 -37.88 4.65
C HIS A 565 3.74 -37.08 5.84
N THR A 566 2.94 -37.68 6.73
CA THR A 566 2.36 -36.96 7.87
C THR A 566 3.40 -36.35 8.80
N GLU A 567 4.50 -37.06 9.09
CA GLU A 567 5.56 -36.52 9.96
C GLU A 567 6.34 -35.39 9.29
N ASP A 568 6.49 -35.42 7.95
CA ASP A 568 7.06 -34.29 7.20
C ASP A 568 6.18 -33.04 7.34
N LEU A 569 4.86 -33.17 7.23
CA LEU A 569 3.92 -32.04 7.38
C LEU A 569 3.93 -31.46 8.79
N LYS A 570 4.03 -32.30 9.82
CA LYS A 570 4.18 -31.84 11.21
C LYS A 570 5.52 -31.12 11.42
N ALA A 571 6.60 -31.60 10.82
CA ALA A 571 7.88 -30.92 10.85
C ALA A 571 7.82 -29.56 10.14
N MET A 572 7.19 -29.50 8.95
CA MET A 572 6.94 -28.25 8.23
C MET A 572 6.15 -27.25 9.09
N TYR A 573 5.13 -27.69 9.82
CA TYR A 573 4.34 -26.81 10.70
C TYR A 573 5.17 -26.22 11.85
N LYS A 574 6.10 -27.00 12.41
CA LYS A 574 6.96 -26.56 13.52
C LYS A 574 8.14 -25.70 13.08
N GLU A 575 8.71 -26.00 11.91
CA GLU A 575 10.01 -25.48 11.50
C GLU A 575 9.92 -24.43 10.37
N TRP A 576 8.83 -24.41 9.58
CA TRP A 576 8.70 -23.50 8.44
C TRP A 576 7.61 -22.44 8.67
N PRO A 577 7.99 -21.18 8.97
CA PRO A 577 7.04 -20.11 9.31
C PRO A 577 5.95 -19.86 8.27
N PHE A 578 6.26 -20.05 6.99
CA PHE A 578 5.28 -19.93 5.91
C PHE A 578 4.17 -20.98 6.01
N PHE A 579 4.55 -22.25 6.20
CA PHE A 579 3.58 -23.33 6.33
C PHE A 579 2.78 -23.20 7.63
N GLN A 580 3.46 -22.86 8.74
CA GLN A 580 2.82 -22.55 10.02
C GLN A 580 1.75 -21.46 9.87
N SER A 581 2.13 -20.29 9.32
CA SER A 581 1.20 -19.17 9.13
C SER A 581 0.03 -19.52 8.20
N THR A 582 0.25 -20.39 7.22
CA THR A 582 -0.80 -20.83 6.29
C THR A 582 -1.81 -21.73 6.99
N VAL A 583 -1.33 -22.72 7.74
CA VAL A 583 -2.17 -23.65 8.51
C VAL A 583 -2.91 -22.89 9.62
N ASP A 584 -2.23 -22.03 10.39
CA ASP A 584 -2.86 -21.24 11.46
C ASP A 584 -4.01 -20.35 10.95
N LEU A 585 -3.85 -19.77 9.76
CA LEU A 585 -4.90 -18.97 9.16
C LEU A 585 -6.12 -19.83 8.77
N ILE A 586 -5.88 -20.99 8.16
CA ILE A 586 -6.95 -21.94 7.80
C ILE A 586 -7.66 -22.42 9.08
N GLU A 587 -6.89 -22.78 10.10
CA GLU A 587 -7.39 -23.24 11.39
C GLU A 587 -8.28 -22.19 12.08
N MET A 588 -7.89 -20.91 12.03
CA MET A 588 -8.70 -19.81 12.53
C MET A 588 -10.04 -19.66 11.79
N VAL A 589 -10.03 -19.78 10.45
CA VAL A 589 -11.27 -19.65 9.66
C VAL A 589 -12.18 -20.86 9.88
N LEU A 590 -11.62 -22.06 9.98
CA LEU A 590 -12.37 -23.27 10.36
C LEU A 590 -13.04 -23.08 11.73
N GLY A 591 -12.36 -22.46 12.70
CA GLY A 591 -12.92 -22.17 14.01
C GLY A 591 -14.11 -21.20 14.00
N LYS A 592 -14.35 -20.49 12.89
CA LYS A 592 -15.51 -19.61 12.69
C LYS A 592 -16.64 -20.28 11.90
N ALA A 593 -16.36 -21.39 11.22
CA ALA A 593 -17.35 -22.15 10.48
C ALA A 593 -18.35 -22.82 11.44
N ASP A 594 -19.60 -22.95 11.01
CA ASP A 594 -20.65 -23.59 11.81
C ASP A 594 -21.50 -24.51 10.93
N ILE A 595 -21.26 -25.82 11.04
CA ILE A 595 -21.91 -26.87 10.25
C ILE A 595 -23.42 -26.91 10.51
N PRO A 596 -23.93 -26.91 11.77
CA PRO A 596 -25.36 -26.81 12.06
C PRO A 596 -26.03 -25.60 11.40
N ILE A 597 -25.43 -24.41 11.48
CA ILE A 597 -25.99 -23.21 10.86
C ILE A 597 -26.02 -23.38 9.33
N ALA A 598 -24.90 -23.78 8.70
CA ALA A 598 -24.85 -23.99 7.25
C ALA A 598 -25.87 -25.03 6.77
N LYS A 599 -26.09 -26.11 7.55
CA LYS A 599 -27.13 -27.11 7.29
C LYS A 599 -28.53 -26.49 7.32
N HIS A 600 -28.80 -25.56 8.24
CA HIS A 600 -30.10 -24.91 8.34
C HIS A 600 -30.39 -24.00 7.12
N TYR A 601 -29.40 -23.28 6.60
CA TYR A 601 -29.55 -22.54 5.33
C TYR A 601 -29.94 -23.50 4.20
N ASP A 602 -29.27 -24.65 4.08
CA ASP A 602 -29.59 -25.65 3.06
C ASP A 602 -30.99 -26.24 3.20
N GLU A 603 -31.38 -26.65 4.41
CA GLU A 603 -32.69 -27.26 4.65
C GLU A 603 -33.84 -26.33 4.27
N VAL A 604 -33.67 -25.03 4.51
CA VAL A 604 -34.72 -24.03 4.34
C VAL A 604 -34.72 -23.36 2.97
N LEU A 605 -33.54 -23.09 2.40
CA LEU A 605 -33.39 -22.26 1.20
C LEU A 605 -33.02 -23.05 -0.06
N VAL A 606 -32.40 -24.22 0.07
CA VAL A 606 -31.87 -25.00 -1.07
C VAL A 606 -32.90 -26.03 -1.54
N SER A 607 -33.03 -26.12 -2.86
CA SER A 607 -33.88 -27.10 -3.54
C SER A 607 -33.47 -28.55 -3.23
N GLU A 608 -34.44 -29.47 -3.16
CA GLU A 608 -34.19 -30.86 -2.76
C GLU A 608 -33.15 -31.56 -3.63
N SER A 609 -33.15 -31.29 -4.94
CA SER A 609 -32.18 -31.84 -5.89
C SER A 609 -30.73 -31.44 -5.62
N ARG A 610 -30.50 -30.33 -4.92
CA ARG A 610 -29.17 -29.79 -4.60
C ARG A 610 -28.74 -30.00 -3.14
N ARG A 611 -29.60 -30.55 -2.28
CA ARG A 611 -29.27 -30.79 -0.86
C ARG A 611 -28.11 -31.78 -0.67
N GLU A 612 -27.95 -32.76 -1.57
CA GLU A 612 -26.83 -33.71 -1.51
C GLU A 612 -25.48 -33.03 -1.75
N LEU A 613 -25.41 -32.05 -2.65
CA LEU A 613 -24.18 -31.27 -2.88
C LEU A 613 -23.77 -30.54 -1.59
N GLY A 614 -24.73 -29.91 -0.90
CA GLY A 614 -24.45 -29.29 0.40
C GLY A 614 -24.02 -30.28 1.48
N ALA A 615 -24.58 -31.51 1.48
CA ALA A 615 -24.15 -32.57 2.38
C ALA A 615 -22.73 -33.06 2.09
N GLU A 616 -22.36 -33.20 0.80
CA GLU A 616 -20.98 -33.50 0.37
C GLU A 616 -20.00 -32.42 0.85
N LEU A 617 -20.33 -31.14 0.63
CA LEU A 617 -19.46 -30.04 1.04
C LEU A 617 -19.28 -29.98 2.56
N ARG A 618 -20.32 -30.26 3.36
CA ARG A 618 -20.19 -30.36 4.82
C ARG A 618 -19.30 -31.53 5.26
N ARG A 619 -19.36 -32.67 4.56
CA ARG A 619 -18.45 -33.80 4.80
C ARG A 619 -17.00 -33.43 4.50
N GLU A 620 -16.78 -32.67 3.43
CA GLU A 620 -15.46 -32.16 3.05
C GLU A 620 -14.90 -31.16 4.10
N LEU A 621 -15.75 -30.31 4.67
CA LEU A 621 -15.37 -29.40 5.77
C LEU A 621 -14.88 -30.18 7.00
N MET A 622 -15.63 -31.19 7.45
CA MET A 622 -15.21 -32.05 8.57
C MET A 622 -13.90 -32.79 8.29
N MET A 623 -13.71 -33.25 7.05
CA MET A 623 -12.48 -33.91 6.62
C MET A 623 -11.29 -32.93 6.62
N THR A 624 -11.53 -31.69 6.21
CA THR A 624 -10.53 -30.62 6.22
C THR A 624 -10.10 -30.29 7.65
N GLU A 625 -11.05 -30.10 8.56
CA GLU A 625 -10.78 -29.88 9.99
C GLU A 625 -9.92 -31.00 10.58
N LYS A 626 -10.29 -32.26 10.33
CA LYS A 626 -9.52 -33.42 10.81
C LYS A 626 -8.06 -33.37 10.35
N HIS A 627 -7.80 -33.14 9.06
CA HIS A 627 -6.42 -33.17 8.54
C HIS A 627 -5.61 -31.93 8.94
N VAL A 628 -6.24 -30.77 9.12
CA VAL A 628 -5.58 -29.59 9.70
C VAL A 628 -5.10 -29.89 11.12
N LEU A 629 -5.94 -30.47 11.97
CA LEU A 629 -5.56 -30.86 13.35
C LEU A 629 -4.45 -31.92 13.38
N VAL A 630 -4.47 -32.89 12.45
CA VAL A 630 -3.39 -33.89 12.32
C VAL A 630 -2.05 -33.24 11.99
N VAL A 631 -2.06 -32.24 11.10
CA VAL A 631 -0.85 -31.53 10.65
C VAL A 631 -0.33 -30.56 11.72
N SER A 632 -1.21 -29.79 12.36
CA SER A 632 -0.82 -28.88 13.44
C SER A 632 -0.46 -29.61 14.74
N GLY A 633 -1.01 -30.81 14.94
CA GLY A 633 -0.85 -31.59 16.17
C GLY A 633 -1.71 -31.06 17.32
N HIS A 634 -2.70 -30.20 17.04
CA HIS A 634 -3.63 -29.67 18.02
C HIS A 634 -4.78 -30.66 18.29
N GLU A 635 -5.32 -30.63 19.52
CA GLU A 635 -6.54 -31.37 19.84
C GLU A 635 -7.80 -30.58 19.46
N LYS A 636 -7.68 -29.25 19.40
CA LYS A 636 -8.78 -28.35 19.09
C LYS A 636 -8.30 -27.17 18.24
N LEU A 637 -9.18 -26.66 17.39
CA LEU A 637 -8.88 -25.51 16.54
C LEU A 637 -8.40 -24.30 17.36
N SER A 638 -7.35 -23.65 16.86
CA SER A 638 -6.67 -22.48 17.43
C SER A 638 -6.12 -22.70 18.85
N GLU A 639 -5.62 -23.91 19.15
CA GLU A 639 -5.07 -24.24 20.47
C GLU A 639 -3.86 -23.37 20.85
N ASN A 640 -3.03 -23.03 19.86
CA ASN A 640 -1.89 -22.12 19.99
C ASN A 640 -2.30 -20.65 20.30
N ASN A 641 -3.58 -20.29 20.19
CA ASN A 641 -4.08 -18.94 20.45
C ASN A 641 -5.40 -18.94 21.26
N LYS A 642 -5.28 -19.27 22.55
CA LYS A 642 -6.41 -19.33 23.49
C LYS A 642 -7.22 -18.03 23.57
N SER A 643 -6.57 -16.87 23.45
CA SER A 643 -7.24 -15.56 23.49
C SER A 643 -8.14 -15.35 22.27
N LEU A 644 -7.63 -15.64 21.07
CA LEU A 644 -8.42 -15.58 19.83
C LEU A 644 -9.60 -16.55 19.89
N ARG A 645 -9.37 -17.78 20.34
CA ARG A 645 -10.42 -18.78 20.48
C ARG A 645 -11.56 -18.31 21.40
N ARG A 646 -11.24 -17.81 22.59
CA ARG A 646 -12.25 -17.25 23.52
C ARG A 646 -13.04 -16.10 22.88
N LEU A 647 -12.38 -15.25 22.10
CA LEU A 647 -13.02 -14.15 21.39
C LEU A 647 -13.97 -14.62 20.26
N ILE A 648 -13.66 -15.75 19.61
CA ILE A 648 -14.56 -16.36 18.62
C ILE A 648 -15.75 -16.97 19.35
N GLU A 649 -15.51 -17.79 20.38
CA GLU A 649 -16.54 -18.46 21.17
C GLU A 649 -17.52 -17.46 21.81
N SER A 650 -17.03 -16.34 22.36
CA SER A 650 -17.87 -15.32 23.00
C SER A 650 -18.84 -14.60 22.03
N ARG A 651 -18.61 -14.68 20.72
CA ARG A 651 -19.48 -14.05 19.71
C ARG A 651 -20.59 -14.98 19.22
N LEU A 652 -20.45 -16.28 19.43
CA LEU A 652 -21.39 -17.28 18.90
C LEU A 652 -22.81 -17.07 19.44
N SER A 653 -22.96 -16.69 20.71
CA SER A 653 -24.25 -16.40 21.34
C SER A 653 -25.02 -15.25 20.68
N TYR A 654 -24.31 -14.31 20.04
CA TYR A 654 -24.90 -13.21 19.29
C TYR A 654 -25.10 -13.55 17.81
N LEU A 655 -24.12 -14.26 17.22
CA LEU A 655 -24.14 -14.62 15.79
C LEU A 655 -25.25 -15.61 15.46
N ASN A 656 -25.41 -16.67 16.26
CA ASN A 656 -26.30 -17.77 15.92
C ASN A 656 -27.77 -17.32 15.79
N PRO A 657 -28.34 -16.50 16.71
CA PRO A 657 -29.69 -15.94 16.53
C PRO A 657 -29.82 -15.08 15.27
N MET A 658 -28.81 -14.27 14.93
CA MET A 658 -28.83 -13.45 13.71
C MET A 658 -28.83 -14.31 12.46
N ASN A 659 -28.07 -15.41 12.43
CA ASN A 659 -28.10 -16.37 11.34
C ASN A 659 -29.46 -17.05 11.20
N MET A 660 -30.08 -17.50 12.30
CA MET A 660 -31.43 -18.08 12.27
C MET A 660 -32.47 -17.09 11.76
N LEU A 661 -32.40 -15.83 12.20
CA LEU A 661 -33.27 -14.77 11.71
C LEU A 661 -33.04 -14.51 10.21
N GLN A 662 -31.78 -14.46 9.77
CA GLN A 662 -31.44 -14.23 8.36
C GLN A 662 -32.02 -15.32 7.45
N VAL A 663 -31.97 -16.60 7.86
CA VAL A 663 -32.58 -17.71 7.09
C VAL A 663 -34.08 -17.48 6.90
N GLU A 664 -34.79 -17.11 7.97
CA GLU A 664 -36.23 -16.84 7.89
C GLU A 664 -36.55 -15.62 7.03
N VAL A 665 -35.76 -14.55 7.15
CA VAL A 665 -35.91 -13.33 6.34
C VAL A 665 -35.69 -13.64 4.86
N LEU A 666 -34.62 -14.36 4.50
CA LEU A 666 -34.33 -14.76 3.12
C LEU A 666 -35.44 -15.62 2.54
N ARG A 667 -35.96 -16.60 3.31
CA ARG A 667 -37.07 -17.45 2.86
C ARG A 667 -38.30 -16.63 2.50
N ARG A 668 -38.64 -15.63 3.31
CA ARG A 668 -39.82 -14.76 3.06
C ARG A 668 -39.55 -13.78 1.93
N LEU A 669 -38.40 -13.12 1.94
CA LEU A 669 -38.04 -12.11 0.95
C LEU A 669 -37.97 -12.70 -0.48
N ARG A 670 -37.48 -13.93 -0.63
CA ARG A 670 -37.46 -14.63 -1.94
C ARG A 670 -38.86 -14.98 -2.49
N ARG A 671 -39.91 -14.89 -1.65
CA ARG A 671 -41.31 -15.05 -2.07
C ARG A 671 -42.03 -13.72 -2.28
N ASP A 672 -41.51 -12.64 -1.68
CA ASP A 672 -42.07 -11.29 -1.69
C ASP A 672 -40.92 -10.28 -1.69
N ASP A 673 -40.33 -10.07 -2.87
CA ASP A 673 -39.11 -9.27 -3.02
C ASP A 673 -39.34 -7.82 -2.62
N GLU A 674 -40.54 -7.27 -2.86
CA GLU A 674 -40.88 -5.87 -2.60
C GLU A 674 -41.09 -5.51 -1.11
N ASN A 675 -40.85 -6.46 -0.22
CA ASN A 675 -41.04 -6.25 1.21
C ASN A 675 -39.88 -5.45 1.85
N ASN A 676 -40.01 -4.13 1.85
CA ASN A 676 -38.99 -3.23 2.40
C ASN A 676 -38.62 -3.49 3.87
N LYS A 677 -39.56 -3.94 4.70
CA LYS A 677 -39.26 -4.28 6.11
C LYS A 677 -38.36 -5.51 6.22
N LEU A 678 -38.56 -6.51 5.36
CA LEU A 678 -37.70 -7.68 5.29
C LEU A 678 -36.34 -7.33 4.67
N ARG A 679 -36.30 -6.42 3.69
CA ARG A 679 -35.04 -5.87 3.16
C ARG A 679 -34.24 -5.21 4.29
N ASP A 680 -34.84 -4.32 5.08
CA ASP A 680 -34.17 -3.66 6.21
C ASP A 680 -33.67 -4.68 7.26
N ALA A 681 -34.51 -5.66 7.63
CA ALA A 681 -34.10 -6.73 8.53
C ALA A 681 -32.91 -7.54 7.98
N LEU A 682 -32.90 -7.82 6.68
CA LEU A 682 -31.80 -8.50 6.02
C LEU A 682 -30.51 -7.67 6.11
N LEU A 683 -30.56 -6.37 5.81
CA LEU A 683 -29.40 -5.46 5.93
C LEU A 683 -28.82 -5.47 7.35
N ILE A 684 -29.68 -5.43 8.38
CA ILE A 684 -29.26 -5.50 9.79
C ILE A 684 -28.55 -6.82 10.09
N THR A 685 -29.13 -7.96 9.67
CA THR A 685 -28.49 -9.26 9.90
C THR A 685 -27.16 -9.38 9.16
N ILE A 686 -27.07 -8.87 7.93
CA ILE A 686 -25.85 -8.89 7.12
C ILE A 686 -24.72 -8.13 7.82
N ASN A 687 -25.02 -6.91 8.28
CA ASN A 687 -24.04 -6.07 8.98
C ASN A 687 -23.65 -6.68 10.34
N GLY A 688 -24.62 -7.22 11.09
CA GLY A 688 -24.37 -7.86 12.38
C GLY A 688 -23.50 -9.12 12.26
N ILE A 689 -23.80 -9.99 11.29
CA ILE A 689 -23.00 -11.19 11.04
C ILE A 689 -21.59 -10.81 10.58
N ALA A 690 -21.47 -9.83 9.67
CA ALA A 690 -20.17 -9.37 9.21
C ALA A 690 -19.31 -8.78 10.34
N ALA A 691 -19.91 -7.96 11.22
CA ALA A 691 -19.25 -7.40 12.39
C ALA A 691 -18.80 -8.47 13.40
N GLY A 692 -19.59 -9.53 13.58
CA GLY A 692 -19.23 -10.65 14.47
C GLY A 692 -18.15 -11.56 13.87
N MET A 693 -18.26 -11.88 12.59
CA MET A 693 -17.30 -12.75 11.88
C MET A 693 -15.95 -12.07 11.65
N ARG A 694 -15.94 -10.74 11.46
CA ARG A 694 -14.75 -9.95 11.08
C ARG A 694 -14.02 -10.64 9.92
N ASN A 695 -12.72 -10.86 10.04
CA ASN A 695 -11.88 -11.41 8.98
C ASN A 695 -12.14 -12.92 8.73
N THR A 696 -12.71 -13.30 7.59
CA THR A 696 -12.94 -14.71 7.17
C THR A 696 -12.41 -15.03 5.77
N GLU A 697 -11.54 -14.16 5.25
CA GLU A 697 -11.09 -14.05 3.85
C GLU A 697 -11.73 -12.92 3.02
N GLY A 698 -12.59 -12.07 3.57
CA GLY A 698 -12.93 -10.76 2.99
C GLY A 698 -14.32 -10.32 3.38
N SER A 699 -14.43 -9.49 4.42
CA SER A 699 -15.74 -9.17 4.97
C SER A 699 -15.83 -7.71 5.34
N TYR A 700 -16.66 -6.96 4.61
CA TYR A 700 -16.99 -5.57 4.96
C TYR A 700 -17.53 -5.47 6.40
N CYS A 701 -17.11 -4.45 7.13
CA CYS A 701 -17.92 -3.81 8.16
C CYS A 701 -18.20 -2.39 7.67
#